data_AF-D8DV84-F1
#
_entry.id   AF-D8DV84-F1
#
_cell.length_a   1.000
_cell.length_b   1.000
_cell.length_c   1.000
_cell.angle_alpha   90.00
_cell.angle_beta   90.00
_cell.angle_gamma   90.00
#
_symmetry.space_group_name_H-M   'P 1'
#
loop_
_entity.id
_entity.type
_entity.pdbx_description
1 polymer ?
#
loop_
_entity_poly.entity_id
_entity_poly.type
_entity_poly.pdbx_seq_one_letter_code
_entity_poly.pdbx_strand_id
1 'polypeptide(L)'
;MQDLFGRIDQDNHLVETISILPHVKSPQERIIAIKRSKDGIMWLGTLQNGVLRYNTNNKTWLSQPEGLEQGQIRDFQPDKYGGMYVSTSTGLYYVKDNKSKNLNFIYKHCPPIAMKTVFIDKDDKLWVGTWGYGLLIFDKQHKLIFKKDLATGLASDVNQFYYDRDGYLWIATSNGLFCFDNIRNLKKMKHYTSEDKERELNYKSVTMDKTGHIWLTTPSSILFMNRYGGKLEEYDYRNGSSFGVFHTGVAEATANGLVYFGSSKGAVYFNASEALTPQKLSPLHIMSIDEFVPDENGKYTIDAGHNTITVRFMLENIAQINNVVYQYYIEGMTNKWEDTPGHADITIENLPPGDYVIKVRAKAKSQSWDMAVVTSVNVHMKAHWYWSWWSKTIYMLLAFGLLAYAVREYNKYNKNKIAQLAEINTNKDRVRFFTGITHELYTPLTLINAPLEELKSARNMSVKEQKQLKMISDNVERLMNLIKQIRQYMRSDEPMNMSPQSLIAITEIITNKYRLKNNNPELRIISKYEDNLPNVNLNRSAITSVMDNLLSNAIKYTPKGTITVSVHREVDQLITSVQDTGYGIKEEAIPHLFNPYYQAESHDKEIVGGIGIGLYTAKRYINQHGGTISVTSVEGHGSTFTFSLPIWH
;
A
#
# COMPACT_ATOMS: atom_id res chain seq x y z
N MET A 1 47.38 14.17 43.46
CA MET A 1 48.19 14.88 42.44
C MET A 1 47.52 16.21 42.04
N GLN A 2 46.79 16.89 42.94
CA GLN A 2 45.96 18.07 42.59
C GLN A 2 46.61 19.42 42.97
N ASP A 3 47.77 19.41 43.63
CA ASP A 3 48.34 20.59 44.31
C ASP A 3 49.77 20.90 43.85
N LEU A 4 50.06 20.62 42.58
CA LEU A 4 51.36 20.84 41.96
C LEU A 4 51.16 21.71 40.73
N PHE A 5 51.99 22.74 40.57
CA PHE A 5 52.17 23.40 39.28
C PHE A 5 53.60 23.17 38.81
N GLY A 6 53.79 23.04 37.50
CA GLY A 6 55.07 22.64 36.96
C GLY A 6 55.46 23.40 35.71
N ARG A 7 56.75 23.30 35.38
CA ARG A 7 57.31 23.84 34.15
C ARG A 7 57.53 22.68 33.18
N ILE A 8 56.95 22.83 32.00
CA ILE A 8 57.23 21.94 30.86
C ILE A 8 58.30 22.58 29.96
N ASP A 9 59.15 21.75 29.36
CA ASP A 9 60.07 22.19 28.30
C ASP A 9 59.35 22.30 26.94
N GLN A 10 60.13 22.58 25.90
CA GLN A 10 59.64 22.70 24.52
C GLN A 10 59.16 21.36 23.93
N ASP A 11 59.57 20.24 24.53
CA ASP A 11 59.23 18.88 24.10
C ASP A 11 58.08 18.29 24.95
N ASN A 12 57.39 19.14 25.74
CA ASN A 12 56.32 18.77 26.67
C ASN A 12 56.73 17.83 27.81
N HIS A 13 58.02 17.73 28.14
CA HIS A 13 58.46 17.01 29.33
C HIS A 13 58.34 17.90 30.56
N LEU A 14 57.84 17.32 31.66
CA LEU A 14 57.79 17.99 32.96
C LEU A 14 59.19 18.09 33.55
N VAL A 15 59.74 19.30 33.58
CA VAL A 15 61.13 19.57 34.04
C VAL A 15 61.17 19.91 35.52
N GLU A 16 60.14 20.56 36.02
CA GLU A 16 60.10 21.05 37.40
C GLU A 16 58.67 21.02 37.93
N THR A 17 58.53 20.63 39.19
CA THR A 17 57.24 20.55 39.88
C THR A 17 57.35 21.28 41.20
N ILE A 18 56.41 22.18 41.46
CA ILE A 18 56.36 23.02 42.66
C ILE A 18 55.06 22.72 43.40
N SER A 19 55.19 22.32 44.67
CA SER A 19 54.04 22.03 45.55
C SER A 19 53.47 23.30 46.15
N ILE A 20 52.15 23.46 46.09
CA ILE A 20 51.44 24.56 46.75
C ILE A 20 50.90 24.16 48.13
N LEU A 21 50.88 22.87 48.47
CA LEU A 21 50.30 22.34 49.72
C LEU A 21 50.73 23.08 50.99
N PRO A 22 52.02 23.44 51.18
CA PRO A 22 52.45 24.15 52.39
C PRO A 22 51.89 25.57 52.51
N HIS A 23 51.31 26.11 51.43
CA HIS A 23 50.90 27.51 51.32
C HIS A 23 49.38 27.68 51.14
N VAL A 24 48.62 26.59 51.20
CA VAL A 24 47.15 26.58 51.08
C VAL A 24 46.51 26.07 52.37
N LYS A 25 45.34 26.61 52.73
CA LYS A 25 44.59 26.19 53.93
C LYS A 25 43.91 24.82 53.78
N SER A 26 43.75 24.32 52.56
CA SER A 26 43.04 23.08 52.27
C SER A 26 43.79 22.26 51.21
N PRO A 27 43.92 20.94 51.38
CA PRO A 27 44.50 20.04 50.38
C PRO A 27 43.58 19.78 49.17
N GLN A 28 42.40 20.43 49.11
CA GLN A 28 41.51 20.40 47.94
C GLN A 28 41.52 21.74 47.18
N GLU A 29 42.51 22.59 47.45
CA GLU A 29 42.61 23.90 46.82
C GLU A 29 42.88 23.77 45.31
N ARG A 30 42.31 24.68 44.52
CA ARG A 30 42.47 24.67 43.06
C ARG A 30 43.07 25.97 42.58
N ILE A 31 44.09 25.86 41.75
CA ILE A 31 44.58 27.00 40.96
C ILE A 31 43.60 27.21 39.81
N ILE A 32 43.05 28.42 39.74
CA ILE A 32 42.02 28.80 38.75
C ILE A 32 42.47 29.94 37.85
N ALA A 33 43.53 30.65 38.22
CA ALA A 33 44.16 31.68 37.39
C ALA A 33 45.68 31.67 37.62
N ILE A 34 46.44 31.94 36.56
CA ILE A 34 47.90 32.02 36.62
C ILE A 34 48.39 33.16 35.74
N LYS A 35 49.33 33.97 36.24
CA LYS A 35 49.94 35.05 35.45
C LYS A 35 51.36 35.33 35.90
N ARG A 36 52.25 35.59 34.94
CA ARG A 36 53.62 36.00 35.19
C ARG A 36 53.73 37.54 35.12
N SER A 37 54.24 38.15 36.17
CA SER A 37 54.66 39.57 36.16
C SER A 37 55.97 39.74 35.39
N LYS A 38 56.24 40.97 34.92
CA LYS A 38 57.49 41.33 34.25
C LYS A 38 58.73 41.07 35.12
N ASP A 39 58.59 41.19 36.44
CA ASP A 39 59.69 40.98 37.40
C ASP A 39 59.97 39.49 37.70
N GLY A 40 59.35 38.57 36.96
CA GLY A 40 59.54 37.13 37.15
C GLY A 40 58.74 36.53 38.30
N ILE A 41 57.79 37.27 38.88
CA ILE A 41 56.87 36.76 39.91
C ILE A 41 55.68 36.09 39.25
N MET A 42 55.42 34.84 39.60
CA MET A 42 54.21 34.09 39.25
C MET A 42 53.13 34.38 40.28
N TRP A 43 51.97 34.80 39.78
CA TRP A 43 50.76 35.02 40.55
C TRP A 43 49.82 33.84 40.31
N LEU A 44 49.45 33.15 41.38
CA LEU A 44 48.59 31.99 41.37
C LEU A 44 47.30 32.35 42.12
N GLY A 45 46.19 32.32 41.40
CA GLY A 45 44.86 32.60 41.91
C GLY A 45 44.23 31.30 42.35
N THR A 46 43.78 31.26 43.59
CA THR A 46 43.18 30.08 44.20
C THR A 46 41.67 30.25 44.38
N LEU A 47 40.97 29.14 44.57
CA LEU A 47 39.51 29.14 44.76
C LEU A 47 39.13 29.67 46.15
N GLN A 48 39.89 29.36 47.20
CA GLN A 48 39.55 29.73 48.59
C GLN A 48 40.62 30.56 49.32
N ASN A 49 41.90 30.46 48.93
CA ASN A 49 43.03 31.09 49.61
C ASN A 49 43.45 32.46 49.04
N GLY A 50 42.70 33.01 48.08
CA GLY A 50 43.08 34.24 47.42
C GLY A 50 44.31 34.05 46.52
N VAL A 51 45.35 34.84 46.73
CA VAL A 51 46.53 34.92 45.85
C VAL A 51 47.77 34.33 46.51
N LEU A 52 48.43 33.40 45.82
CA LEU A 52 49.79 32.97 46.12
C LEU A 52 50.77 33.61 45.14
N ARG A 53 51.98 33.94 45.62
CA ARG A 53 53.03 34.54 44.79
C ARG A 53 54.32 33.75 44.91
N TYR A 54 54.89 33.39 43.77
CA TYR A 54 56.11 32.61 43.68
C TYR A 54 57.13 33.32 42.79
N ASN A 55 58.32 33.57 43.32
CA ASN A 55 59.39 34.20 42.57
C ASN A 55 60.18 33.13 41.80
N THR A 56 60.12 33.18 40.47
CA THR A 56 60.76 32.17 39.60
C THR A 56 62.28 32.29 39.52
N ASN A 57 62.85 33.45 39.89
CA ASN A 57 64.27 33.69 39.76
C ASN A 57 65.06 33.08 40.92
N ASN A 58 64.56 33.21 42.15
CA ASN A 58 65.20 32.68 43.36
C ASN A 58 64.44 31.49 43.98
N LYS A 59 63.34 31.06 43.35
CA LYS A 59 62.51 29.91 43.75
C LYS A 59 61.87 30.04 45.14
N THR A 60 61.54 31.25 45.58
CA THR A 60 60.91 31.49 46.89
C THR A 60 59.45 31.91 46.82
N TRP A 61 58.67 31.54 47.82
CA TRP A 61 57.32 32.03 48.03
C TRP A 61 57.36 33.43 48.66
N LEU A 62 56.50 34.32 48.16
CA LEU A 62 56.35 35.69 48.66
C LEU A 62 55.09 35.80 49.51
N SER A 63 55.06 36.79 50.40
CA SER A 63 53.87 37.09 51.19
C SER A 63 52.66 37.41 50.30
N GLN A 64 51.45 37.21 50.82
CA GLN A 64 50.23 37.62 50.13
C GLN A 64 50.03 39.14 50.27
N PRO A 65 49.50 39.85 49.25
CA PRO A 65 49.09 41.24 49.40
C PRO A 65 47.93 41.37 50.38
N GLU A 66 47.97 42.39 51.26
CA GLU A 66 46.90 42.67 52.23
C GLU A 66 45.56 42.92 51.52
N GLY A 67 44.46 42.38 52.02
CA GLY A 67 43.09 42.56 51.50
C GLY A 67 42.67 41.59 50.39
N LEU A 68 43.54 40.64 50.03
CA LEU A 68 43.27 39.59 49.04
C LEU A 68 43.29 38.19 49.66
N GLU A 69 43.12 38.06 50.97
CA GLU A 69 43.17 36.81 51.75
C GLU A 69 41.90 35.94 51.61
N GLN A 70 40.85 36.51 51.02
CA GLN A 70 39.55 35.89 50.85
C GLN A 70 38.95 36.19 49.47
N GLY A 71 38.24 35.20 48.93
CA GLY A 71 37.56 35.29 47.64
C GLY A 71 38.26 34.50 46.55
N GLN A 72 37.45 34.01 45.61
CA GLN A 72 37.88 33.29 44.44
C GLN A 72 38.59 34.25 43.48
N ILE A 73 39.86 34.01 43.17
CA ILE A 73 40.59 34.84 42.20
C ILE A 73 40.29 34.37 40.77
N ARG A 74 39.78 35.24 39.91
CA ARG A 74 39.28 34.84 38.59
C ARG A 74 40.24 35.18 37.46
N ASP A 75 40.94 36.31 37.57
CA ASP A 75 41.83 36.79 36.51
C ASP A 75 42.87 37.77 37.06
N PHE A 76 44.01 37.83 36.37
CA PHE A 76 45.13 38.71 36.66
C PHE A 76 45.55 39.47 35.40
N GLN A 77 45.59 40.78 35.48
CA GLN A 77 46.06 41.63 34.39
C GLN A 77 47.18 42.57 34.88
N PRO A 78 48.42 42.36 34.42
CA PRO A 78 49.51 43.28 34.72
C PRO A 78 49.29 44.60 34.00
N ASP A 79 49.69 45.70 34.63
CA ASP A 79 49.74 46.99 33.99
C ASP A 79 51.15 47.28 33.42
N LYS A 80 51.32 48.44 32.79
CA LYS A 80 52.63 48.88 32.28
C LYS A 80 53.53 49.51 33.34
N TYR A 81 53.03 49.77 34.55
CA TYR A 81 53.68 50.47 35.66
C TYR A 81 54.12 49.56 36.82
N GLY A 82 54.08 48.23 36.62
CA GLY A 82 54.48 47.21 37.61
C GLY A 82 53.38 46.82 38.62
N GLY A 83 52.17 47.33 38.44
CA GLY A 83 50.98 46.93 39.19
C GLY A 83 50.27 45.71 38.58
N MET A 84 49.37 45.13 39.37
CA MET A 84 48.55 43.97 38.98
C MET A 84 47.09 44.25 39.31
N TYR A 85 46.22 44.19 38.31
CA TYR A 85 44.77 44.12 38.51
C TYR A 85 44.39 42.68 38.82
N VAL A 86 43.64 42.48 39.90
CA VAL A 86 43.21 41.17 40.40
C VAL A 86 41.69 41.18 40.48
N SER A 87 41.04 40.40 39.62
CA SER A 87 39.59 40.22 39.68
C SER A 87 39.26 39.06 40.62
N THR A 88 38.29 39.27 41.50
CA THR A 88 37.90 38.31 42.54
C THR A 88 36.38 38.19 42.62
N SER A 89 35.87 37.16 43.28
CA SER A 89 34.44 37.07 43.61
C SER A 89 33.95 38.15 44.59
N THR A 90 34.88 38.88 45.23
CA THR A 90 34.60 39.95 46.18
C THR A 90 34.78 41.34 45.58
N GLY A 91 35.29 41.45 44.34
CA GLY A 91 35.51 42.72 43.68
C GLY A 91 36.68 42.76 42.71
N LEU A 92 37.09 43.98 42.35
CA LEU A 92 38.31 44.21 41.57
C LEU A 92 39.31 44.96 42.44
N TYR A 93 40.55 44.49 42.46
CA TYR A 93 41.63 45.06 43.25
C TYR A 93 42.78 45.46 42.35
N TYR A 94 43.46 46.54 42.70
CA TYR A 94 44.73 46.92 42.11
C TYR A 94 45.83 46.76 43.15
N VAL A 95 46.86 45.98 42.81
CA VAL A 95 47.97 45.65 43.72
C VAL A 95 49.25 46.26 43.20
N LYS A 96 49.94 47.02 44.04
CA LYS A 96 51.28 47.54 43.77
C LYS A 96 52.07 47.61 45.07
N ASP A 97 53.36 47.27 45.03
CA ASP A 97 54.25 47.30 46.20
C ASP A 97 53.69 46.55 47.43
N ASN A 98 53.10 45.38 47.17
CA ASN A 98 52.42 44.52 48.15
C ASN A 98 51.17 45.10 48.85
N LYS A 99 50.71 46.28 48.44
CA LYS A 99 49.48 46.89 48.94
C LYS A 99 48.37 46.69 47.91
N SER A 100 47.19 46.27 48.36
CA SER A 100 46.01 46.22 47.51
C SER A 100 45.09 47.42 47.74
N LYS A 101 44.43 47.85 46.67
CA LYS A 101 43.38 48.87 46.69
C LYS A 101 42.14 48.33 46.00
N ASN A 102 41.03 48.27 46.72
CA ASN A 102 39.74 47.88 46.15
C ASN A 102 39.19 48.99 45.22
N LEU A 103 38.79 48.62 44.01
CA LEU A 103 38.24 49.52 42.98
C LEU A 103 36.71 49.58 43.06
N ASN A 104 36.20 50.02 44.20
CA ASN A 104 34.78 50.01 44.53
C ASN A 104 33.88 50.92 43.68
N PHE A 105 34.44 51.85 42.91
CA PHE A 105 33.68 52.73 42.01
C PHE A 105 32.86 51.93 40.97
N ILE A 106 33.32 50.72 40.62
CA ILE A 106 32.67 49.82 39.67
C ILE A 106 31.33 49.31 40.22
N TYR A 107 31.19 49.21 41.55
CA TYR A 107 30.03 48.60 42.20
C TYR A 107 28.72 49.39 42.02
N LYS A 108 28.83 50.64 41.56
CA LYS A 108 27.69 51.45 41.12
C LYS A 108 27.03 50.91 39.82
N HIS A 109 27.75 50.08 39.07
CA HIS A 109 27.33 49.60 37.74
C HIS A 109 27.08 48.09 37.69
N CYS A 110 27.71 47.31 38.57
CA CYS A 110 27.49 45.87 38.70
C CYS A 110 27.99 45.37 40.08
N PRO A 111 27.38 44.34 40.67
CA PRO A 111 27.80 43.83 41.97
C PRO A 111 29.21 43.24 41.93
N PRO A 112 29.98 43.26 43.05
CA PRO A 112 31.36 42.75 43.07
C PRO A 112 31.48 41.29 42.60
N ILE A 113 30.50 40.45 42.93
CA ILE A 113 30.46 39.04 42.53
C ILE A 113 30.37 38.82 41.01
N ALA A 114 29.98 39.84 40.25
CA ALA A 114 29.91 39.77 38.80
C ALA A 114 31.27 39.97 38.12
N MET A 115 32.33 40.38 38.82
CA MET A 115 33.67 40.58 38.23
C MET A 115 34.24 39.26 37.72
N LYS A 116 34.58 39.17 36.43
CA LYS A 116 35.01 37.90 35.81
C LYS A 116 36.39 37.97 35.19
N THR A 117 36.64 38.95 34.34
CA THR A 117 37.92 39.14 33.65
C THR A 117 38.20 40.62 33.49
N VAL A 118 39.47 40.98 33.42
CA VAL A 118 39.92 42.37 33.35
C VAL A 118 40.98 42.55 32.28
N PHE A 119 40.89 43.65 31.55
CA PHE A 119 41.88 44.03 30.55
C PHE A 119 42.22 45.52 30.68
N ILE A 120 43.51 45.85 30.58
CA ILE A 120 43.99 47.23 30.54
C ILE A 120 44.53 47.49 29.14
N ASP A 121 43.99 48.50 28.48
CA ASP A 121 44.44 48.86 27.15
C ASP A 121 45.66 49.80 27.17
N LYS A 122 46.22 50.07 25.98
CA LYS A 122 47.40 50.93 25.81
C LYS A 122 47.17 52.38 26.26
N ASP A 123 45.91 52.83 26.23
CA ASP A 123 45.48 54.17 26.65
C ASP A 123 45.08 54.19 28.15
N ASP A 124 45.47 53.19 28.95
CA ASP A 124 45.12 52.97 30.37
C ASP A 124 43.61 52.98 30.67
N LYS A 125 42.76 52.61 29.71
CA LYS A 125 41.35 52.37 29.99
C LYS A 125 41.21 50.98 30.61
N LEU A 126 40.32 50.90 31.60
CA LEU A 126 40.01 49.67 32.31
C LEU A 126 38.78 49.02 31.69
N TRP A 127 38.99 47.87 31.07
CA TRP A 127 37.95 47.02 30.48
C TRP A 127 37.61 45.92 31.47
N VAL A 128 36.34 45.82 31.83
CA VAL A 128 35.84 44.88 32.83
C VAL A 128 34.79 44.00 32.18
N GLY A 129 35.10 42.71 32.13
CA GLY A 129 34.20 41.66 31.71
C GLY A 129 33.46 41.12 32.92
N THR A 130 32.14 41.02 32.80
CA THR A 130 31.28 40.64 33.91
C THR A 130 30.49 39.35 33.62
N TRP A 131 30.00 38.73 34.69
CA TRP A 131 29.00 37.67 34.65
C TRP A 131 27.61 38.30 34.56
N GLY A 132 26.93 38.21 33.42
CA GLY A 132 25.56 38.69 33.21
C GLY A 132 25.35 40.20 33.04
N TYR A 133 26.34 41.05 33.34
CA TYR A 133 26.23 42.53 33.18
C TYR A 133 26.96 43.06 31.93
N GLY A 134 27.48 42.16 31.09
CA GLY A 134 28.19 42.48 29.86
C GLY A 134 29.56 43.13 30.06
N LEU A 135 29.87 44.12 29.22
CA LEU A 135 31.16 44.81 29.14
C LEU A 135 31.06 46.23 29.69
N LEU A 136 31.97 46.58 30.61
CA LEU A 136 32.12 47.92 31.16
C LEU A 136 33.52 48.46 30.84
N ILE A 137 33.62 49.71 30.40
CA ILE A 137 34.89 50.36 30.12
C ILE A 137 34.96 51.69 30.88
N PHE A 138 36.03 51.87 31.63
CA PHE A 138 36.32 53.06 32.41
C PHE A 138 37.55 53.78 31.87
N ASP A 139 37.53 55.11 31.93
CA ASP A 139 38.72 55.92 31.62
C ASP A 139 39.73 55.91 32.78
N LYS A 140 40.85 56.63 32.60
CA LYS A 140 41.90 56.77 33.62
C LYS A 140 41.43 57.45 34.91
N GLN A 141 40.33 58.20 34.84
CA GLN A 141 39.71 58.88 35.97
C GLN A 141 38.61 58.02 36.61
N HIS A 142 38.50 56.74 36.23
CA HIS A 142 37.51 55.79 36.72
C HIS A 142 36.05 56.16 36.37
N LYS A 143 35.84 56.99 35.36
CA LYS A 143 34.50 57.30 34.85
C LYS A 143 34.10 56.25 33.81
N LEU A 144 32.89 55.74 33.92
CA LEU A 144 32.31 54.83 32.92
C LEU A 144 32.13 55.59 31.60
N ILE A 145 32.81 55.13 30.54
CA ILE A 145 32.76 55.74 29.20
C ILE A 145 32.03 54.86 28.18
N PHE A 146 31.89 53.56 28.48
CA PHE A 146 31.15 52.64 27.63
C PHE A 146 30.58 51.49 28.45
N LYS A 147 29.35 51.13 28.12
CA LYS A 147 28.62 50.00 28.68
C LYS A 147 27.94 49.28 27.54
N LYS A 148 28.16 47.97 27.46
CA LYS A 148 27.37 47.09 26.61
C LYS A 148 26.83 45.95 27.45
N ASP A 149 25.54 46.03 27.75
CA ASP A 149 24.78 45.17 28.64
C ASP A 149 23.55 44.59 27.91
N LEU A 150 22.65 43.95 28.66
CA LEU A 150 21.38 43.42 28.15
C LEU A 150 20.58 44.45 27.34
N ALA A 151 20.56 45.72 27.76
CA ALA A 151 19.78 46.78 27.14
C ALA A 151 20.39 47.30 25.83
N THR A 152 21.69 47.07 25.61
CA THR A 152 22.47 47.63 24.49
C THR A 152 23.04 46.55 23.55
N GLY A 153 22.59 45.30 23.72
CA GLY A 153 22.84 44.19 22.81
C GLY A 153 24.00 43.26 23.20
N LEU A 154 24.55 43.36 24.41
CA LEU A 154 25.52 42.40 24.97
C LEU A 154 25.04 41.87 26.32
N ALA A 155 24.07 40.96 26.23
CA ALA A 155 23.37 40.31 27.34
C ALA A 155 24.08 39.05 27.86
N SER A 156 25.41 39.05 27.92
CA SER A 156 26.14 37.79 28.06
C SER A 156 27.42 37.92 28.87
N ASP A 157 27.83 36.80 29.47
CA ASP A 157 29.06 36.72 30.23
C ASP A 157 30.24 37.02 29.31
N VAL A 158 31.12 37.91 29.76
CA VAL A 158 32.40 38.13 29.10
C VAL A 158 33.39 37.14 29.68
N ASN A 159 33.78 36.16 28.86
CA ASN A 159 34.55 35.00 29.26
C ASN A 159 36.05 35.25 29.23
N GLN A 160 36.56 35.95 28.22
CA GLN A 160 37.97 36.29 28.08
C GLN A 160 38.17 37.51 27.19
N PHE A 161 39.14 38.35 27.54
CA PHE A 161 39.74 39.32 26.62
C PHE A 161 41.04 38.77 26.04
N TYR A 162 41.19 38.85 24.73
CA TYR A 162 42.41 38.45 24.03
C TYR A 162 42.84 39.56 23.08
N TYR A 163 43.93 40.26 23.43
CA TYR A 163 44.52 41.28 22.59
C TYR A 163 45.60 40.65 21.72
N ASP A 164 45.39 40.65 20.42
CA ASP A 164 46.26 39.94 19.50
C ASP A 164 47.48 40.77 19.06
N ARG A 165 48.35 40.13 18.26
CA ARG A 165 49.61 40.74 17.77
C ARG A 165 49.36 41.80 16.69
N ASP A 166 48.26 41.70 15.97
CA ASP A 166 47.87 42.61 14.89
C ASP A 166 47.11 43.84 15.42
N GLY A 167 46.80 43.87 16.72
CA GLY A 167 46.20 44.99 17.43
C GLY A 167 44.69 44.92 17.58
N TYR A 168 44.05 43.80 17.22
CA TYR A 168 42.64 43.55 17.46
C TYR A 168 42.41 43.06 18.89
N LEU A 169 41.30 43.51 19.48
CA LEU A 169 40.83 43.00 20.75
C LEU A 169 39.66 42.04 20.52
N TRP A 170 39.89 40.77 20.79
CA TRP A 170 38.89 39.71 20.75
C TRP A 170 38.26 39.54 22.13
N ILE A 171 36.96 39.35 22.16
CA ILE A 171 36.17 39.19 23.38
C ILE A 171 35.31 37.94 23.21
N ALA A 172 35.70 36.86 23.89
CA ALA A 172 34.87 35.67 24.00
C ALA A 172 33.71 35.95 24.95
N THR A 173 32.49 35.64 24.52
CA THR A 173 31.30 35.82 25.34
C THR A 173 30.38 34.62 25.28
N SER A 174 29.42 34.55 26.20
CA SER A 174 28.38 33.51 26.15
C SER A 174 27.42 33.64 24.95
N ASN A 175 27.48 34.73 24.18
CA ASN A 175 26.60 35.03 23.06
C ASN A 175 27.38 35.44 21.79
N GLY A 176 28.48 34.74 21.50
CA GLY A 176 29.29 34.98 20.33
C GLY A 176 30.63 35.66 20.60
N LEU A 177 31.37 35.91 19.53
CA LEU A 177 32.73 36.46 19.57
C LEU A 177 32.68 37.90 19.08
N PHE A 178 33.19 38.82 19.88
CA PHE A 178 33.26 40.23 19.50
C PHE A 178 34.69 40.63 19.19
N CYS A 179 34.87 41.50 18.20
CA CYS A 179 36.18 41.98 17.80
C CYS A 179 36.15 43.51 17.64
N PHE A 180 37.13 44.16 18.27
CA PHE A 180 37.42 45.57 18.05
C PHE A 180 38.67 45.70 17.17
N ASP A 181 38.46 46.17 15.94
CA ASP A 181 39.55 46.55 15.02
C ASP A 181 40.36 47.74 15.59
N ASN A 182 39.69 48.62 16.33
CA ASN A 182 40.32 49.77 16.96
C ASN A 182 39.66 50.07 18.30
N ILE A 183 40.37 49.78 19.38
CA ILE A 183 39.95 50.03 20.77
C ILE A 183 39.66 51.51 21.10
N ARG A 184 40.07 52.46 20.24
CA ARG A 184 39.71 53.88 20.38
C ARG A 184 38.30 54.17 19.86
N ASN A 185 37.81 53.40 18.90
CA ASN A 185 36.47 53.55 18.36
C ASN A 185 35.55 52.44 18.90
N LEU A 186 35.00 52.68 20.09
CA LEU A 186 34.14 51.73 20.80
C LEU A 186 32.80 51.45 20.10
N LYS A 187 32.43 52.20 19.05
CA LYS A 187 31.20 51.98 18.29
C LYS A 187 31.37 50.97 17.15
N LYS A 188 32.60 50.78 16.65
CA LYS A 188 32.89 49.91 15.50
C LYS A 188 33.37 48.54 16.00
N MET A 189 32.41 47.68 16.34
CA MET A 189 32.64 46.33 16.85
C MET A 189 32.01 45.32 15.89
N LYS A 190 32.78 44.31 15.50
CA LYS A 190 32.27 43.17 14.72
C LYS A 190 31.78 42.08 15.66
N HIS A 191 30.66 41.47 15.31
CA HIS A 191 30.09 40.32 16.02
C HIS A 191 30.15 39.12 15.10
N TYR A 192 30.92 38.12 15.50
CA TYR A 192 30.99 36.82 14.83
C TYR A 192 30.09 35.86 15.60
N THR A 193 29.02 35.42 14.94
CA THR A 193 28.16 34.33 15.38
C THR A 193 28.28 33.17 14.41
N SER A 194 27.92 31.98 14.86
CA SER A 194 27.62 30.88 13.94
C SER A 194 26.45 31.31 13.03
N GLU A 195 26.55 31.04 11.71
CA GLU A 195 25.40 31.16 10.79
C GLU A 195 24.33 30.10 11.07
N ASP A 196 24.77 28.98 11.63
CA ASP A 196 23.93 27.88 12.05
C ASP A 196 23.37 28.20 13.45
N LYS A 197 22.06 28.46 13.50
CA LYS A 197 21.32 28.89 14.70
C LYS A 197 21.33 27.82 15.80
N GLU A 198 21.65 26.57 15.47
CA GLU A 198 21.67 25.46 16.43
C GLU A 198 23.01 25.32 17.19
N ARG A 199 24.05 26.05 16.78
CA ARG A 199 25.38 25.92 17.41
C ARG A 199 25.50 26.67 18.73
N GLU A 200 26.29 26.12 19.66
CA GLU A 200 26.62 26.75 20.93
C GLU A 200 27.36 28.08 20.72
N LEU A 201 26.74 29.19 21.13
CA LEU A 201 27.31 30.54 21.05
C LEU A 201 28.21 30.88 22.26
N ASN A 202 28.44 29.92 23.16
CA ASN A 202 29.12 30.15 24.43
C ASN A 202 30.63 30.00 24.31
N TYR A 203 31.32 30.99 23.75
CA TYR A 203 32.77 30.90 23.57
C TYR A 203 33.52 31.07 24.90
N LYS A 204 34.30 30.07 25.29
CA LYS A 204 34.99 29.99 26.59
C LYS A 204 36.37 30.62 26.56
N SER A 205 37.13 30.41 25.50
CA SER A 205 38.47 30.96 25.35
C SER A 205 38.81 31.31 23.91
N VAL A 206 39.79 32.20 23.75
CA VAL A 206 40.33 32.68 22.47
C VAL A 206 41.85 32.72 22.53
N THR A 207 42.52 32.32 21.45
CA THR A 207 43.94 32.54 21.24
C THR A 207 44.26 32.67 19.75
N MET A 208 45.44 33.20 19.43
CA MET A 208 45.94 33.33 18.07
C MET A 208 47.20 32.46 17.89
N ASP A 209 47.21 31.66 16.84
CA ASP A 209 48.38 30.85 16.49
C ASP A 209 49.52 31.70 15.89
N LYS A 210 50.64 31.05 15.56
CA LYS A 210 51.80 31.72 14.96
C LYS A 210 51.53 32.27 13.55
N THR A 211 50.59 31.69 12.83
CA THR A 211 50.21 32.08 11.47
C THR A 211 49.17 33.20 11.42
N GLY A 212 48.62 33.58 12.57
CA GLY A 212 47.64 34.66 12.73
C GLY A 212 46.19 34.16 12.71
N HIS A 213 45.95 32.85 12.66
CA HIS A 213 44.59 32.34 12.74
C HIS A 213 44.09 32.35 14.18
N ILE A 214 42.78 32.52 14.34
CA ILE A 214 42.13 32.60 15.64
C ILE A 214 41.54 31.23 15.98
N TRP A 215 41.87 30.74 17.16
CA TRP A 215 41.36 29.50 17.71
C TRP A 215 40.52 29.77 18.96
N LEU A 216 39.38 29.10 19.05
CA LEU A 216 38.33 29.38 20.02
C LEU A 216 37.80 28.07 20.60
N THR A 217 37.18 28.12 21.76
CA THR A 217 36.47 26.95 22.32
C THR A 217 35.04 27.29 22.68
N THR A 218 34.13 26.34 22.47
CA THR A 218 32.81 26.28 23.13
C THR A 218 32.93 25.36 24.36
N PRO A 219 31.87 25.11 25.16
CA PRO A 219 31.93 24.05 26.16
C PRO A 219 32.43 22.71 25.62
N SER A 220 32.14 22.39 24.35
CA SER A 220 32.25 21.03 23.81
C SER A 220 33.20 20.87 22.61
N SER A 221 33.54 21.97 21.94
CA SER A 221 34.21 21.98 20.64
C SER A 221 35.31 23.03 20.56
N ILE A 222 36.24 22.83 19.61
CA ILE A 222 37.27 23.78 19.22
C ILE A 222 36.85 24.36 17.88
N LEU A 223 36.88 25.68 17.75
CA LEU A 223 36.60 26.38 16.50
C LEU A 223 37.84 27.10 16.00
N PHE A 224 37.90 27.29 14.70
CA PHE A 224 38.96 27.98 13.98
C PHE A 224 38.36 29.08 13.10
N MET A 225 39.07 30.20 13.00
CA MET A 225 38.77 31.29 12.07
C MET A 225 40.03 31.69 11.31
N ASN A 226 39.86 31.87 10.01
CA ASN A 226 40.94 32.36 9.16
C ASN A 226 41.40 33.78 9.60
N ARG A 227 42.70 34.08 9.48
CA ARG A 227 43.33 35.36 9.84
C ARG A 227 42.77 36.55 9.06
N TYR A 228 42.23 36.31 7.87
CA TYR A 228 41.59 37.35 7.05
C TYR A 228 40.13 37.61 7.45
N GLY A 229 39.67 36.99 8.55
CA GLY A 229 38.27 36.91 8.93
C GLY A 229 37.53 35.86 8.12
N GLY A 230 36.30 35.56 8.53
CA GLY A 230 35.45 34.60 7.83
C GLY A 230 34.49 33.86 8.75
N LYS A 231 33.95 32.75 8.24
CA LYS A 231 33.09 31.86 9.02
C LYS A 231 33.90 31.12 10.08
N LEU A 232 33.25 30.85 11.20
CA LEU A 232 33.79 29.97 12.23
C LEU A 232 33.60 28.52 11.81
N GLU A 233 34.70 27.82 11.64
CA GLU A 233 34.72 26.41 11.28
C GLU A 233 35.01 25.57 12.52
N GLU A 234 34.29 24.46 12.68
CA GLU A 234 34.55 23.54 13.78
C GLU A 234 35.77 22.68 13.43
N TYR A 235 36.75 22.71 14.32
CA TYR A 235 37.90 21.84 14.24
C TYR A 235 37.55 20.52 14.95
N ASP A 236 37.07 19.57 14.16
CA ASP A 236 36.75 18.23 14.62
C ASP A 236 37.99 17.33 14.55
N TYR A 237 38.72 17.22 15.68
CA TYR A 237 39.80 16.25 15.83
C TYR A 237 39.29 14.83 16.21
N ARG A 238 37.97 14.60 16.25
CA ARG A 238 37.46 13.39 16.92
C ARG A 238 37.54 12.13 16.07
N ASN A 239 38.48 11.26 16.45
CA ASN A 239 38.28 9.81 16.49
C ASN A 239 37.36 9.41 17.68
N GLY A 240 36.18 10.02 17.81
CA GLY A 240 35.11 9.57 18.73
C GLY A 240 35.24 9.85 20.24
N SER A 241 36.32 10.46 20.75
CA SER A 241 36.48 10.72 22.20
C SER A 241 36.16 12.17 22.61
N SER A 242 35.32 12.37 23.63
CA SER A 242 35.02 13.70 24.19
C SER A 242 36.18 14.25 25.02
N PHE A 243 36.62 15.47 24.70
CA PHE A 243 37.61 16.26 25.44
C PHE A 243 37.14 16.73 26.83
N GLY A 244 35.89 16.44 27.22
CA GLY A 244 35.28 17.03 28.41
C GLY A 244 34.78 18.44 28.13
N VAL A 245 34.64 19.25 29.18
CA VAL A 245 34.16 20.63 29.09
C VAL A 245 35.35 21.59 29.10
N PHE A 246 35.47 22.46 28.09
CA PHE A 246 36.54 23.47 28.06
C PHE A 246 36.35 24.55 29.13
N HIS A 247 37.46 24.94 29.75
CA HIS A 247 37.48 25.95 30.80
C HIS A 247 37.56 27.37 30.23
N THR A 248 36.93 28.32 30.94
CA THR A 248 36.88 29.73 30.54
C THR A 248 38.24 30.39 30.69
N GLY A 249 38.69 31.12 29.67
CA GLY A 249 39.94 31.88 29.72
C GLY A 249 41.22 31.03 29.72
N VAL A 250 41.13 29.71 29.50
CA VAL A 250 42.28 28.81 29.50
C VAL A 250 42.65 28.43 28.07
N ALA A 251 43.37 29.32 27.40
CA ALA A 251 43.96 29.09 26.09
C ALA A 251 45.30 29.82 25.97
N GLU A 252 46.30 29.18 25.37
CA GLU A 252 47.61 29.78 25.13
C GLU A 252 48.23 29.18 23.86
N ALA A 253 48.91 30.01 23.07
CA ALA A 253 49.64 29.56 21.88
C ALA A 253 51.14 29.79 22.07
N THR A 254 51.95 28.77 21.84
CA THR A 254 53.40 28.84 22.04
C THR A 254 54.12 29.33 20.79
N ALA A 255 55.36 29.79 20.96
CA ALA A 255 56.22 30.22 19.86
C ALA A 255 56.55 29.08 18.86
N ASN A 256 56.44 27.83 19.31
CA ASN A 256 56.68 26.62 18.52
C ASN A 256 55.48 26.23 17.64
N GLY A 257 54.34 26.93 17.76
CA GLY A 257 53.14 26.68 16.95
C GLY A 257 52.13 25.72 17.59
N LEU A 258 52.38 25.25 18.82
CA LEU A 258 51.40 24.49 19.59
C LEU A 258 50.35 25.42 20.19
N VAL A 259 49.09 25.00 20.11
CA VAL A 259 47.96 25.67 20.76
C VAL A 259 47.45 24.77 21.88
N TYR A 260 47.25 25.33 23.07
CA TYR A 260 46.78 24.64 24.26
C TYR A 260 45.41 25.15 24.68
N PHE A 261 44.53 24.22 25.07
CA PHE A 261 43.22 24.47 25.67
C PHE A 261 43.05 23.64 26.93
N GLY A 262 42.58 24.27 28.01
CA GLY A 262 42.27 23.55 29.25
C GLY A 262 40.86 22.97 29.21
N SER A 263 40.72 21.71 29.58
CA SER A 263 39.43 21.02 29.71
C SER A 263 39.31 20.28 31.05
N SER A 264 38.09 19.86 31.38
CA SER A 264 37.82 19.06 32.58
C SER A 264 38.50 17.69 32.60
N LYS A 265 39.05 17.22 31.47
CA LYS A 265 39.80 15.97 31.34
C LYS A 265 41.32 16.16 31.22
N GLY A 266 41.81 17.40 31.20
CA GLY A 266 43.23 17.72 31.10
C GLY A 266 43.51 18.86 30.12
N ALA A 267 44.74 18.91 29.60
CA ALA A 267 45.12 19.86 28.56
C ALA A 267 45.00 19.20 27.18
N VAL A 268 44.28 19.86 26.27
CA VAL A 268 44.25 19.49 24.85
C VAL A 268 45.23 20.39 24.13
N TYR A 269 46.14 19.82 23.34
CA TYR A 269 47.06 20.58 22.53
C TYR A 269 47.31 19.92 21.19
N PHE A 270 47.64 20.74 20.19
CA PHE A 270 47.97 20.30 18.84
C PHE A 270 48.81 21.37 18.14
N ASN A 271 49.49 20.97 17.06
CA ASN A 271 50.18 21.89 16.18
C ASN A 271 49.17 22.50 15.19
N ALA A 272 48.99 23.82 15.24
CA ALA A 272 48.01 24.51 14.40
C ALA A 272 48.31 24.38 12.89
N SER A 273 49.59 24.32 12.50
CA SER A 273 49.95 24.21 11.08
C SER A 273 49.67 22.81 10.52
N GLU A 274 49.93 21.77 11.32
CA GLU A 274 49.60 20.39 10.94
C GLU A 274 48.09 20.16 10.92
N ALA A 275 47.37 20.71 11.90
CA ALA A 275 45.92 20.64 12.00
C ALA A 275 45.18 21.21 10.78
N LEU A 276 45.73 22.25 10.15
CA LEU A 276 45.16 22.90 8.97
C LEU A 276 45.66 22.29 7.65
N THR A 277 46.59 21.34 7.69
CA THR A 277 47.08 20.70 6.48
C THR A 277 45.98 19.81 5.89
N PRO A 278 45.59 19.97 4.62
CA PRO A 278 44.55 19.16 4.01
C PRO A 278 44.90 17.68 4.11
N GLN A 279 44.07 16.91 4.82
CA GLN A 279 44.25 15.47 4.91
C GLN A 279 43.97 14.83 3.54
N LYS A 280 44.95 14.14 2.97
CA LYS A 280 44.72 13.33 1.76
C LYS A 280 43.88 12.11 2.17
N LEU A 281 42.67 12.01 1.62
CA LEU A 281 41.84 10.83 1.82
C LEU A 281 42.42 9.64 1.06
N SER A 282 42.32 8.45 1.65
CA SER A 282 42.59 7.21 0.92
C SER A 282 41.56 7.02 -0.21
N PRO A 283 41.87 6.22 -1.24
CA PRO A 283 40.89 5.82 -2.24
C PRO A 283 39.58 5.32 -1.61
N LEU A 284 38.48 5.68 -2.26
CA LEU A 284 37.12 5.26 -1.90
C LEU A 284 36.72 4.10 -2.80
N HIS A 285 36.28 2.99 -2.20
CA HIS A 285 35.86 1.80 -2.92
C HIS A 285 34.41 1.46 -2.63
N ILE A 286 33.71 0.98 -3.65
CA ILE A 286 32.40 0.36 -3.47
C ILE A 286 32.65 -1.11 -3.14
N MET A 287 32.18 -1.52 -1.97
CA MET A 287 32.43 -2.85 -1.42
C MET A 287 31.44 -3.88 -1.95
N SER A 288 30.16 -3.51 -1.98
CA SER A 288 29.09 -4.40 -2.42
C SER A 288 27.84 -3.62 -2.81
N ILE A 289 27.05 -4.20 -3.70
CA ILE A 289 25.66 -3.81 -3.95
C ILE A 289 24.80 -5.00 -3.56
N ASP A 290 24.18 -4.93 -2.38
CA ASP A 290 23.52 -6.06 -1.71
C ASP A 290 24.30 -7.39 -1.85
N GLU A 291 23.66 -8.44 -2.36
CA GLU A 291 24.24 -9.77 -2.62
C GLU A 291 24.65 -9.96 -4.10
N PHE A 292 24.59 -8.90 -4.92
CA PHE A 292 24.90 -8.98 -6.35
C PHE A 292 26.40 -9.04 -6.60
N VAL A 293 26.80 -9.87 -7.55
CA VAL A 293 28.20 -10.02 -7.99
C VAL A 293 28.41 -9.25 -9.29
N PRO A 294 29.46 -8.43 -9.42
CA PRO A 294 29.77 -7.74 -10.67
C PRO A 294 30.23 -8.71 -11.76
N ASP A 295 30.02 -8.34 -13.02
CA ASP A 295 30.58 -9.06 -14.17
C ASP A 295 32.09 -8.80 -14.36
N GLU A 296 32.71 -9.43 -15.37
CA GLU A 296 34.14 -9.26 -15.70
C GLU A 296 34.54 -7.80 -16.00
N ASN A 297 33.57 -6.93 -16.33
CA ASN A 297 33.77 -5.50 -16.60
C ASN A 297 33.42 -4.61 -15.38
N GLY A 298 33.12 -5.19 -14.22
CA GLY A 298 32.75 -4.45 -13.01
C GLY A 298 31.33 -3.87 -13.04
N LYS A 299 30.45 -4.36 -13.93
CA LYS A 299 29.06 -3.93 -14.05
C LYS A 299 28.15 -4.87 -13.26
N TYR A 300 27.29 -4.29 -12.43
CA TYR A 300 26.30 -5.03 -11.65
C TYR A 300 25.01 -5.18 -12.44
N THR A 301 24.51 -6.41 -12.55
CA THR A 301 23.23 -6.69 -13.20
C THR A 301 22.22 -7.13 -12.15
N ILE A 302 21.15 -6.33 -11.99
CA ILE A 302 20.10 -6.59 -11.01
C ILE A 302 18.91 -7.25 -11.72
N ASP A 303 18.44 -8.36 -11.16
CA ASP A 303 17.29 -9.09 -11.71
C ASP A 303 15.96 -8.40 -11.41
N ALA A 304 15.02 -8.53 -12.35
CA ALA A 304 13.71 -7.89 -12.31
C ALA A 304 12.90 -8.41 -11.10
N GLY A 305 12.70 -7.55 -10.09
CA GLY A 305 12.01 -7.88 -8.84
C GLY A 305 12.65 -7.26 -7.60
N HIS A 306 13.91 -6.86 -7.69
CA HIS A 306 14.58 -6.07 -6.65
C HIS A 306 14.34 -4.59 -6.90
N ASN A 307 13.40 -4.00 -6.17
CA ASN A 307 13.07 -2.58 -6.32
C ASN A 307 13.94 -1.67 -5.45
N THR A 308 14.62 -2.22 -4.45
CA THR A 308 15.47 -1.48 -3.54
C THR A 308 16.87 -2.07 -3.58
N ILE A 309 17.88 -1.22 -3.72
CA ILE A 309 19.28 -1.62 -3.66
C ILE A 309 20.05 -0.87 -2.59
N THR A 310 20.95 -1.56 -1.90
CA THR A 310 21.88 -0.95 -0.94
C THR A 310 23.30 -1.02 -1.47
N VAL A 311 23.90 0.15 -1.70
CA VAL A 311 25.30 0.27 -2.11
C VAL A 311 26.14 0.60 -0.88
N ARG A 312 27.08 -0.29 -0.53
CA ARG A 312 28.04 -0.08 0.56
C ARG A 312 29.38 0.32 0.01
N PHE A 313 30.00 1.32 0.60
CA PHE A 313 31.32 1.84 0.20
C PHE A 313 32.18 2.09 1.43
N MET A 314 33.50 2.14 1.24
CA MET A 314 34.43 2.37 2.34
C MET A 314 35.72 3.01 1.83
N LEU A 315 36.34 3.82 2.68
CA LEU A 315 37.72 4.27 2.50
C LEU A 315 38.69 3.14 2.89
N GLU A 316 39.80 2.98 2.17
CA GLU A 316 40.82 1.98 2.51
C GLU A 316 41.35 2.14 3.95
N ASN A 317 41.43 3.39 4.43
CA ASN A 317 41.87 3.67 5.79
C ASN A 317 40.68 3.86 6.76
N ILE A 318 40.41 2.84 7.57
CA ILE A 318 39.35 2.82 8.58
C ILE A 318 39.49 3.97 9.60
N ALA A 319 40.71 4.42 9.89
CA ALA A 319 40.94 5.52 10.83
C ALA A 319 40.36 6.86 10.34
N GLN A 320 40.03 6.99 9.05
CA GLN A 320 39.46 8.21 8.47
C GLN A 320 37.94 8.23 8.49
N ILE A 321 37.26 7.10 8.75
CA ILE A 321 35.80 6.95 8.57
C ILE A 321 34.99 7.98 9.38
N ASN A 322 35.42 8.31 10.60
CA ASN A 322 34.69 9.22 11.49
C ASN A 322 34.79 10.72 11.11
N ASN A 323 35.71 11.06 10.22
CA ASN A 323 36.04 12.45 9.85
C ASN A 323 35.65 12.80 8.40
N VAL A 324 34.78 11.99 7.80
CA VAL A 324 34.43 12.08 6.38
C VAL A 324 32.94 12.29 6.20
N VAL A 325 32.59 13.05 5.17
CA VAL A 325 31.21 13.27 4.71
C VAL A 325 31.09 12.67 3.32
N TYR A 326 29.99 11.98 3.08
CA TYR A 326 29.72 11.32 1.80
C TYR A 326 28.57 11.99 1.07
N GLN A 327 28.67 11.98 -0.26
CA GLN A 327 27.59 12.35 -1.16
C GLN A 327 27.49 11.32 -2.28
N TYR A 328 26.28 11.15 -2.81
CA TYR A 328 26.06 10.28 -3.96
C TYR A 328 25.33 11.02 -5.09
N TYR A 329 25.49 10.49 -6.29
CA TYR A 329 24.88 10.97 -7.52
C TYR A 329 24.56 9.77 -8.42
N ILE A 330 23.35 9.73 -8.98
CA ILE A 330 22.89 8.63 -9.82
C ILE A 330 22.61 9.21 -11.21
N GLU A 331 23.54 8.96 -12.13
CA GLU A 331 23.38 9.38 -13.52
C GLU A 331 22.20 8.65 -14.17
N GLY A 332 21.23 9.40 -14.69
CA GLY A 332 19.97 8.87 -15.21
C GLY A 332 18.77 8.94 -14.25
N MET A 333 18.96 9.39 -13.00
CA MET A 333 17.87 9.56 -12.02
C MET A 333 17.95 10.89 -11.25
N THR A 334 19.11 11.25 -10.70
CA THR A 334 19.29 12.49 -9.92
C THR A 334 19.97 13.58 -10.74
N ASN A 335 19.56 14.84 -10.51
CA ASN A 335 20.14 16.02 -11.18
C ASN A 335 21.14 16.78 -10.29
N LYS A 336 21.31 16.37 -9.03
CA LYS A 336 22.20 16.99 -8.05
C LYS A 336 22.82 15.94 -7.13
N TRP A 337 23.95 16.28 -6.52
CA TRP A 337 24.55 15.49 -5.44
C TRP A 337 23.67 15.54 -4.20
N GLU A 338 23.50 14.41 -3.54
CA GLU A 338 22.70 14.26 -2.32
C GLU A 338 23.60 13.82 -1.15
N ASP A 339 23.39 14.40 0.03
CA ASP A 339 24.15 14.09 1.24
C ASP A 339 23.67 12.78 1.87
N THR A 340 24.61 11.98 2.38
CA THR A 340 24.25 10.80 3.19
C THR A 340 24.07 11.20 4.66
N PRO A 341 23.32 10.41 5.46
CA PRO A 341 23.18 10.63 6.91
C PRO A 341 24.47 10.43 7.73
N GLY A 342 25.64 10.34 7.08
CA GLY A 342 26.93 10.05 7.73
C GLY A 342 27.32 8.57 7.76
N HIS A 343 26.52 7.70 7.15
CA HIS A 343 26.84 6.29 6.97
C HIS A 343 27.50 6.04 5.61
N ALA A 344 28.31 4.96 5.55
CA ALA A 344 29.05 4.55 4.36
C ALA A 344 28.23 3.58 3.49
N ASP A 345 26.92 3.79 3.47
CA ASP A 345 25.95 3.07 2.66
C ASP A 345 24.85 4.02 2.17
N ILE A 346 24.26 3.67 1.02
CA ILE A 346 23.09 4.34 0.46
C ILE A 346 22.06 3.30 0.07
N THR A 347 20.80 3.56 0.43
CA THR A 347 19.66 2.74 0.00
C THR A 347 18.89 3.52 -1.06
N ILE A 348 18.80 2.94 -2.26
CA ILE A 348 18.09 3.53 -3.40
C ILE A 348 16.79 2.74 -3.56
N GLU A 349 15.66 3.41 -3.37
CA GLU A 349 14.34 2.83 -3.51
C GLU A 349 13.76 3.07 -4.90
N ASN A 350 13.05 2.07 -5.43
CA ASN A 350 12.32 2.08 -6.70
C ASN A 350 13.16 2.51 -7.91
N LEU A 351 14.33 1.89 -8.11
CA LEU A 351 15.14 2.13 -9.30
C LEU A 351 14.45 1.53 -10.56
N PRO A 352 14.08 2.35 -11.57
CA PRO A 352 13.43 1.85 -12.77
C PRO A 352 14.35 0.94 -13.62
N PRO A 353 13.82 0.16 -14.58
CA PRO A 353 14.63 -0.59 -15.53
C PRO A 353 15.46 0.35 -16.43
N GLY A 354 16.76 0.09 -16.56
CA GLY A 354 17.68 0.93 -17.30
C GLY A 354 19.15 0.74 -16.91
N ASP A 355 20.03 1.50 -17.57
CA ASP A 355 21.44 1.60 -17.24
C ASP A 355 21.70 2.86 -16.41
N TYR A 356 22.38 2.71 -15.28
CA TYR A 356 22.69 3.76 -14.33
C TYR A 356 24.18 3.76 -13.99
N VAL A 357 24.72 4.94 -13.70
CA VAL A 357 26.06 5.10 -13.12
C VAL A 357 25.91 5.71 -11.73
N ILE A 358 26.18 4.90 -10.71
CA ILE A 358 26.14 5.35 -9.32
C ILE A 358 27.53 5.88 -8.98
N LYS A 359 27.61 7.19 -8.69
CA LYS A 359 28.83 7.87 -8.28
C LYS A 359 28.73 8.20 -6.79
N VAL A 360 29.76 7.86 -6.04
CA VAL A 360 29.90 8.22 -4.62
C VAL A 360 31.15 9.04 -4.47
N ARG A 361 31.07 10.12 -3.70
CA ARG A 361 32.21 10.95 -3.37
C ARG A 361 32.32 11.17 -1.87
N ALA A 362 33.56 11.29 -1.41
CA ALA A 362 33.88 11.50 -0.01
C ALA A 362 34.85 12.69 0.13
N LYS A 363 34.63 13.52 1.14
CA LYS A 363 35.58 14.57 1.54
C LYS A 363 35.78 14.58 3.04
N ALA A 364 36.94 15.06 3.49
CA ALA A 364 37.12 15.36 4.90
C ALA A 364 36.14 16.50 5.31
N LYS A 365 35.65 16.47 6.55
CA LYS A 365 34.73 17.51 7.05
C LYS A 365 35.28 18.94 6.82
N SER A 366 36.59 19.12 6.98
CA SER A 366 37.31 20.40 6.83
C SER A 366 37.61 20.83 5.39
N GLN A 367 37.35 20.00 4.37
CA GLN A 367 37.71 20.30 2.98
C GLN A 367 36.52 20.74 2.14
N SER A 368 36.79 21.39 1.00
CA SER A 368 35.79 21.64 -0.04
C SER A 368 35.52 20.36 -0.87
N TRP A 369 34.38 20.32 -1.56
CA TRP A 369 34.02 19.21 -2.44
C TRP A 369 34.92 19.09 -3.69
N ASP A 370 35.69 20.12 -4.04
CA ASP A 370 36.65 20.08 -5.17
C ASP A 370 37.84 19.14 -4.91
N MET A 371 38.12 18.84 -3.64
CA MET A 371 39.17 17.91 -3.21
C MET A 371 38.62 16.52 -2.88
N ALA A 372 37.35 16.26 -3.17
CA ALA A 372 36.71 15.00 -2.86
C ALA A 372 37.27 13.85 -3.69
N VAL A 373 37.43 12.68 -3.07
CA VAL A 373 37.68 11.43 -3.78
C VAL A 373 36.35 10.92 -4.34
N VAL A 374 36.34 10.46 -5.59
CA VAL A 374 35.14 10.00 -6.29
C VAL A 374 35.36 8.58 -6.78
N THR A 375 34.35 7.73 -6.65
CA THR A 375 34.29 6.40 -7.22
C THR A 375 32.95 6.20 -7.91
N SER A 376 32.89 5.27 -8.86
CA SER A 376 31.68 5.02 -9.64
C SER A 376 31.52 3.57 -10.02
N VAL A 377 30.27 3.13 -10.12
CA VAL A 377 29.92 1.78 -10.56
C VAL A 377 28.77 1.82 -11.56
N ASN A 378 28.85 0.93 -12.56
CA ASN A 378 27.81 0.75 -13.56
C ASN A 378 26.80 -0.29 -13.07
N VAL A 379 25.52 0.05 -13.15
CA VAL A 379 24.41 -0.80 -12.71
C VAL A 379 23.38 -0.91 -13.81
N HIS A 380 22.96 -2.13 -14.14
CA HIS A 380 21.89 -2.40 -15.10
C HIS A 380 20.73 -3.10 -14.42
N MET A 381 19.58 -2.45 -14.43
CA MET A 381 18.33 -2.98 -13.90
C MET A 381 17.55 -3.67 -15.01
N LYS A 382 17.39 -4.99 -14.93
CA LYS A 382 16.63 -5.75 -15.93
C LYS A 382 15.15 -5.37 -15.90
N ALA A 383 14.57 -5.15 -17.07
CA ALA A 383 13.13 -5.05 -17.21
C ALA A 383 12.46 -6.41 -16.94
N HIS A 384 11.24 -6.41 -16.42
CA HIS A 384 10.48 -7.65 -16.26
C HIS A 384 10.23 -8.34 -17.60
N TRP A 385 10.20 -9.68 -17.60
CA TRP A 385 10.03 -10.49 -18.80
C TRP A 385 8.74 -10.20 -19.58
N TYR A 386 7.65 -9.81 -18.89
CA TYR A 386 6.36 -9.50 -19.52
C TYR A 386 6.35 -8.17 -20.29
N TRP A 387 7.39 -7.34 -20.15
CA TRP A 387 7.60 -6.12 -20.96
C TRP A 387 8.38 -6.38 -22.26
N SER A 388 8.87 -7.60 -22.46
CA SER A 388 9.60 -7.99 -23.67
C SER A 388 8.74 -7.92 -24.94
N TRP A 389 9.39 -7.72 -26.08
CA TRP A 389 8.71 -7.63 -27.38
C TRP A 389 7.99 -8.95 -27.77
N TRP A 390 8.56 -10.10 -27.40
CA TRP A 390 7.95 -11.40 -27.67
C TRP A 390 6.73 -11.65 -26.78
N SER A 391 6.74 -11.20 -25.51
CA SER A 391 5.57 -11.25 -24.63
C SER A 391 4.42 -10.41 -25.18
N LYS A 392 4.71 -9.19 -25.66
CA LYS A 392 3.71 -8.35 -26.36
C LYS A 392 3.12 -9.03 -27.58
N THR A 393 3.96 -9.77 -28.34
CA THR A 393 3.52 -10.53 -29.51
C THR A 393 2.58 -11.68 -29.12
N ILE A 394 2.90 -12.42 -28.05
CA ILE A 394 2.05 -13.50 -27.52
C ILE A 394 0.70 -12.94 -27.03
N TYR A 395 0.69 -11.81 -26.31
CA TYR A 395 -0.56 -11.17 -25.88
C TYR A 395 -1.43 -10.73 -27.04
N MET A 396 -0.84 -10.17 -28.10
CA MET A 396 -1.55 -9.80 -29.32
C MET A 396 -2.16 -11.01 -30.02
N LEU A 397 -1.41 -12.12 -30.12
CA LEU A 397 -1.91 -13.37 -30.72
C LEU A 397 -3.03 -14.00 -29.88
N LEU A 398 -2.91 -14.00 -28.55
CA LEU A 398 -3.97 -14.46 -27.65
C LEU A 398 -5.23 -13.61 -27.77
N ALA A 399 -5.09 -12.29 -27.81
CA ALA A 399 -6.21 -11.37 -28.00
C ALA A 399 -6.91 -11.61 -29.35
N PHE A 400 -6.15 -11.81 -30.43
CA PHE A 400 -6.70 -12.11 -31.75
C PHE A 400 -7.37 -13.50 -31.78
N GLY A 401 -6.77 -14.50 -31.13
CA GLY A 401 -7.35 -15.84 -30.99
C GLY A 401 -8.67 -15.84 -30.22
N LEU A 402 -8.72 -15.12 -29.09
CA LEU A 402 -9.94 -14.94 -28.29
C LEU A 402 -11.02 -14.19 -29.07
N LEU A 403 -10.65 -13.14 -29.81
CA LEU A 403 -11.57 -12.41 -30.67
C LEU A 403 -12.13 -13.31 -31.79
N ALA A 404 -11.26 -14.06 -32.47
CA ALA A 404 -11.67 -15.00 -33.52
C ALA A 404 -12.59 -16.11 -32.97
N TYR A 405 -12.29 -16.62 -31.77
CA TYR A 405 -13.14 -17.58 -31.07
C TYR A 405 -14.51 -16.98 -30.72
N ALA A 406 -14.55 -15.77 -30.14
CA ALA A 406 -15.79 -15.08 -29.81
C ALA A 406 -16.65 -14.80 -31.06
N VAL A 407 -16.03 -14.36 -32.16
CA VAL A 407 -16.72 -14.13 -33.45
C VAL A 407 -17.27 -15.44 -34.01
N ARG A 408 -16.51 -16.55 -33.92
CA ARG A 408 -16.96 -17.87 -34.37
C ARG A 408 -18.18 -18.35 -33.58
N GLU A 409 -18.15 -18.26 -32.25
CA GLU A 409 -19.27 -18.67 -31.40
C GLU A 409 -20.50 -17.76 -31.60
N TYR A 410 -20.29 -16.46 -31.75
CA TYR A 410 -21.36 -15.52 -32.07
C TYR A 410 -22.06 -15.85 -33.41
N ASN A 411 -21.27 -16.14 -34.45
CA ASN A 411 -21.80 -16.52 -35.76
C ASN A 411 -22.53 -17.86 -35.73
N LYS A 412 -22.04 -18.84 -34.96
CA LYS A 412 -22.70 -20.14 -34.76
C LYS A 412 -24.03 -19.98 -34.02
N TYR A 413 -24.06 -19.19 -32.94
CA TYR A 413 -25.28 -18.87 -32.20
C TYR A 413 -26.33 -18.22 -33.12
N ASN A 414 -25.94 -17.22 -33.91
CA ASN A 414 -26.85 -16.53 -34.83
C ASN A 414 -27.41 -17.46 -35.90
N LYS A 415 -26.59 -18.33 -36.50
CA LYS A 415 -27.08 -19.33 -37.48
C LYS A 415 -28.13 -20.26 -36.86
N ASN A 416 -27.87 -20.79 -35.66
CA ASN A 416 -28.81 -21.67 -34.97
C ASN A 416 -30.11 -20.96 -34.59
N LYS A 417 -30.02 -19.71 -34.13
CA LYS A 417 -31.19 -18.89 -33.78
C LYS A 417 -32.06 -18.61 -34.99
N ILE A 418 -31.47 -18.28 -36.14
CA ILE A 418 -32.21 -18.04 -37.38
C ILE A 418 -32.92 -19.32 -37.86
N ALA A 419 -32.24 -20.47 -37.80
CA ALA A 419 -32.83 -21.75 -38.18
C ALA A 419 -34.04 -22.13 -37.29
N GLN A 420 -33.93 -21.96 -35.97
CA GLN A 420 -35.02 -22.21 -35.03
C GLN A 420 -36.23 -21.28 -35.28
N LEU A 421 -35.98 -20.00 -35.54
CA LEU A 421 -37.04 -19.04 -35.81
C LEU A 421 -37.77 -19.36 -37.12
N ALA A 422 -37.04 -19.79 -38.15
CA ALA A 422 -37.63 -20.21 -39.41
C ALA A 422 -38.56 -21.43 -39.22
N GLU A 423 -38.10 -22.45 -38.48
CA GLU A 423 -38.87 -23.67 -38.20
C GLU A 423 -40.18 -23.36 -37.44
N ILE A 424 -40.09 -22.57 -36.37
CA ILE A 424 -41.25 -22.16 -35.56
C ILE A 424 -42.26 -21.40 -36.42
N ASN A 425 -41.80 -20.48 -37.28
CA ASN A 425 -42.71 -19.72 -38.16
C ASN A 425 -43.38 -20.63 -39.18
N THR A 426 -42.65 -21.53 -39.83
CA THR A 426 -43.25 -22.49 -40.77
C THR A 426 -44.30 -23.39 -40.11
N ASN A 427 -44.08 -23.83 -38.87
CA ASN A 427 -45.06 -24.62 -38.14
C ASN A 427 -46.29 -23.79 -37.75
N LYS A 428 -46.11 -22.56 -37.27
CA LYS A 428 -47.22 -21.64 -36.95
C LYS A 428 -48.08 -21.31 -38.18
N ASP A 429 -47.46 -21.13 -39.34
CA ASP A 429 -48.18 -20.80 -40.56
C ASP A 429 -48.92 -21.99 -41.13
N ARG A 430 -48.34 -23.21 -41.04
CA ARG A 430 -49.07 -24.45 -41.33
C ARG A 430 -50.30 -24.60 -40.43
N VAL A 431 -50.15 -24.40 -39.12
CA VAL A 431 -51.26 -24.52 -38.17
C VAL A 431 -52.37 -23.51 -38.46
N ARG A 432 -52.03 -22.24 -38.71
CA ARG A 432 -53.02 -21.21 -39.07
C ARG A 432 -53.74 -21.53 -40.37
N PHE A 433 -53.02 -21.96 -41.40
CA PHE A 433 -53.59 -22.32 -42.70
C PHE A 433 -54.64 -23.44 -42.56
N PHE A 434 -54.30 -24.54 -41.88
CA PHE A 434 -55.23 -25.67 -41.71
C PHE A 434 -56.39 -25.34 -40.77
N THR A 435 -56.17 -24.52 -39.74
CA THR A 435 -57.26 -24.07 -38.84
C THR A 435 -58.28 -23.22 -39.58
N GLY A 436 -57.83 -22.31 -40.46
CA GLY A 436 -58.71 -21.50 -41.32
C GLY A 436 -59.58 -22.37 -42.24
N ILE A 437 -58.96 -23.30 -42.97
CA ILE A 437 -59.67 -24.23 -43.86
C ILE A 437 -60.73 -25.05 -43.10
N THR A 438 -60.37 -25.54 -41.91
CA THR A 438 -61.29 -26.36 -41.09
C THR A 438 -62.54 -25.57 -40.70
N HIS A 439 -62.40 -24.29 -40.35
CA HIS A 439 -63.53 -23.43 -40.00
C HIS A 439 -64.40 -23.12 -41.23
N GLU A 440 -63.77 -22.81 -42.37
CA GLU A 440 -64.47 -22.54 -43.63
C GLU A 440 -65.22 -23.75 -44.18
N LEU A 441 -64.76 -24.98 -43.91
CA LEU A 441 -65.48 -26.20 -44.30
C LEU A 441 -66.59 -26.58 -43.31
N TYR A 442 -66.44 -26.29 -42.02
CA TYR A 442 -67.42 -26.67 -40.99
C TYR A 442 -68.75 -25.91 -41.13
N THR A 443 -68.69 -24.63 -41.47
CA THR A 443 -69.87 -23.76 -41.62
C THR A 443 -70.83 -24.22 -42.73
N PRO A 444 -70.42 -24.41 -43.99
CA PRO A 444 -71.32 -24.86 -45.05
C PRO A 444 -71.85 -26.27 -44.78
N LEU A 445 -71.04 -27.18 -44.21
CA LEU A 445 -71.51 -28.52 -43.88
C LEU A 445 -72.58 -28.53 -42.79
N THR A 446 -72.46 -27.67 -41.77
CA THR A 446 -73.50 -27.51 -40.73
C THR A 446 -74.80 -26.96 -41.34
N LEU A 447 -74.68 -26.02 -42.28
CA LEU A 447 -75.82 -25.45 -43.02
C LEU A 447 -76.48 -26.46 -43.97
N ILE A 448 -75.75 -27.45 -44.49
CA ILE A 448 -76.31 -28.56 -45.28
C ILE A 448 -77.00 -29.58 -44.36
N ASN A 449 -76.43 -29.83 -43.17
CA ASN A 449 -76.96 -30.84 -42.24
C ASN A 449 -78.33 -30.45 -41.66
N ALA A 450 -78.55 -29.17 -41.34
CA ALA A 450 -79.78 -28.73 -40.69
C ALA A 450 -81.07 -28.94 -41.55
N PRO A 451 -81.14 -28.50 -42.83
CA PRO A 451 -82.28 -28.80 -43.70
C PRO A 451 -82.46 -30.30 -43.98
N LEU A 452 -81.35 -31.04 -43.97
CA LEU A 452 -81.37 -32.47 -44.24
C LEU A 452 -82.01 -33.28 -43.10
N GLU A 453 -81.74 -32.91 -41.84
CA GLU A 453 -82.42 -33.47 -40.68
C GLU A 453 -83.91 -33.09 -40.63
N GLU A 454 -84.25 -31.87 -41.07
CA GLU A 454 -85.65 -31.43 -41.23
C GLU A 454 -86.39 -32.29 -42.27
N LEU A 455 -85.77 -32.57 -43.42
CA LEU A 455 -86.31 -33.45 -44.45
C LEU A 455 -86.47 -34.90 -43.97
N LYS A 456 -85.58 -35.41 -43.13
CA LYS A 456 -85.70 -36.75 -42.52
C LYS A 456 -86.92 -36.87 -41.61
N SER A 457 -87.36 -35.76 -41.00
CA SER A 457 -88.49 -35.72 -40.07
C SER A 457 -89.86 -35.61 -40.76
N ALA A 458 -89.90 -35.39 -42.07
CA ALA A 458 -91.13 -35.26 -42.85
C ALA A 458 -91.85 -36.61 -43.03
N ARG A 459 -93.17 -36.65 -42.79
CA ARG A 459 -93.95 -37.90 -42.65
C ARG A 459 -94.38 -38.60 -43.96
N ASN A 460 -94.06 -38.07 -45.14
CA ASN A 460 -94.51 -38.62 -46.44
C ASN A 460 -93.36 -38.70 -47.48
N MET A 461 -92.39 -39.60 -47.30
CA MET A 461 -91.33 -39.88 -48.29
C MET A 461 -91.43 -41.31 -48.82
N SER A 462 -91.14 -41.52 -50.10
CA SER A 462 -91.02 -42.86 -50.66
C SER A 462 -89.79 -43.59 -50.11
N VAL A 463 -89.82 -44.94 -50.12
CA VAL A 463 -88.71 -45.79 -49.64
C VAL A 463 -87.38 -45.47 -50.34
N LYS A 464 -87.42 -45.08 -51.63
CA LYS A 464 -86.23 -44.70 -52.41
C LYS A 464 -85.65 -43.36 -51.97
N GLU A 465 -86.52 -42.37 -51.71
CA GLU A 465 -86.11 -41.04 -51.24
C GLU A 465 -85.56 -41.11 -49.81
N GLN A 466 -86.18 -41.91 -48.92
CA GLN A 466 -85.63 -42.16 -47.58
C GLN A 466 -84.24 -42.78 -47.64
N LYS A 467 -84.02 -43.74 -48.56
CA LYS A 467 -82.69 -44.37 -48.72
C LYS A 467 -81.65 -43.39 -49.26
N GLN A 468 -82.00 -42.52 -50.21
CA GLN A 468 -81.11 -41.47 -50.74
C GLN A 468 -80.80 -40.39 -49.70
N LEU A 469 -81.80 -39.90 -48.97
CA LEU A 469 -81.62 -38.89 -47.93
C LEU A 469 -80.79 -39.44 -46.76
N LYS A 470 -80.99 -40.71 -46.39
CA LYS A 470 -80.14 -41.42 -45.44
C LYS A 470 -78.69 -41.45 -45.91
N MET A 471 -78.43 -41.85 -47.16
CA MET A 471 -77.08 -41.85 -47.73
C MET A 471 -76.41 -40.45 -47.74
N ILE A 472 -77.15 -39.39 -48.07
CA ILE A 472 -76.62 -38.03 -48.04
C ILE A 472 -76.29 -37.62 -46.61
N SER A 473 -77.16 -37.95 -45.65
CA SER A 473 -76.95 -37.63 -44.24
C SER A 473 -75.75 -38.35 -43.66
N ASP A 474 -75.64 -39.65 -43.92
CA ASP A 474 -74.52 -40.46 -43.47
C ASP A 474 -73.19 -39.90 -44.04
N ASN A 475 -73.20 -39.35 -45.27
CA ASN A 475 -72.02 -38.70 -45.86
C ASN A 475 -71.71 -37.33 -45.26
N VAL A 476 -72.72 -36.49 -44.99
CA VAL A 476 -72.54 -35.18 -44.32
C VAL A 476 -72.02 -35.38 -42.89
N GLU A 477 -72.61 -36.31 -42.15
CA GLU A 477 -72.17 -36.69 -40.81
C GLU A 477 -70.75 -37.24 -40.82
N ARG A 478 -70.42 -38.08 -41.82
CA ARG A 478 -69.05 -38.56 -42.04
C ARG A 478 -68.10 -37.38 -42.21
N LEU A 479 -68.37 -36.45 -43.13
CA LEU A 479 -67.51 -35.26 -43.39
C LEU A 479 -67.37 -34.37 -42.16
N MET A 480 -68.44 -34.11 -41.42
CA MET A 480 -68.39 -33.33 -40.18
C MET A 480 -67.50 -34.01 -39.13
N ASN A 481 -67.60 -35.35 -39.01
CA ASN A 481 -66.72 -36.11 -38.13
C ASN A 481 -65.26 -36.08 -38.58
N LEU A 482 -64.98 -36.10 -39.90
CA LEU A 482 -63.61 -35.96 -40.42
C LEU A 482 -63.01 -34.59 -40.05
N ILE A 483 -63.76 -33.51 -40.25
CA ILE A 483 -63.32 -32.15 -39.92
C ILE A 483 -63.11 -32.01 -38.41
N LYS A 484 -64.00 -32.58 -37.60
CA LYS A 484 -63.86 -32.60 -36.14
C LYS A 484 -62.58 -33.33 -35.70
N GLN A 485 -62.24 -34.44 -36.34
CA GLN A 485 -61.00 -35.19 -36.07
C GLN A 485 -59.75 -34.39 -36.48
N ILE A 486 -59.77 -33.72 -37.63
CA ILE A 486 -58.68 -32.83 -38.05
C ILE A 486 -58.50 -31.70 -37.02
N ARG A 487 -59.60 -31.06 -36.61
CA ARG A 487 -59.55 -30.01 -35.58
C ARG A 487 -58.99 -30.51 -34.25
N GLN A 488 -59.35 -31.72 -33.83
CA GLN A 488 -58.82 -32.33 -32.61
C GLN A 488 -57.32 -32.61 -32.70
N TYR A 489 -56.85 -33.11 -33.84
CA TYR A 489 -55.42 -33.26 -34.13
C TYR A 489 -54.69 -31.91 -33.99
N MET A 490 -55.22 -30.83 -34.58
CA MET A 490 -54.59 -29.50 -34.50
C MET A 490 -54.52 -28.96 -33.06
N ARG A 491 -55.57 -29.19 -32.25
CA ARG A 491 -55.59 -28.79 -30.84
C ARG A 491 -54.70 -29.66 -29.95
N SER A 492 -54.26 -30.82 -30.40
CA SER A 492 -53.33 -31.64 -29.63
C SER A 492 -51.95 -31.01 -29.47
N ASP A 493 -51.64 -29.90 -30.15
CA ASP A 493 -50.39 -29.15 -30.01
C ASP A 493 -50.45 -28.00 -28.98
N GLU A 494 -51.63 -27.65 -28.46
CA GLU A 494 -51.77 -26.59 -27.46
C GLU A 494 -51.49 -27.12 -26.03
N PRO A 495 -50.85 -26.33 -25.15
CA PRO A 495 -50.62 -26.73 -23.76
C PRO A 495 -51.95 -26.99 -23.04
N MET A 496 -52.06 -28.16 -22.40
CA MET A 496 -53.28 -28.57 -21.72
C MET A 496 -53.33 -28.07 -20.28
N ASN A 497 -54.48 -27.51 -19.89
CA ASN A 497 -54.78 -27.28 -18.48
C ASN A 497 -55.11 -28.62 -17.82
N MET A 498 -54.29 -29.04 -16.85
CA MET A 498 -54.46 -30.25 -16.06
C MET A 498 -55.00 -29.89 -14.67
N SER A 499 -55.87 -30.73 -14.13
CA SER A 499 -56.32 -30.60 -12.74
C SER A 499 -56.47 -31.97 -12.08
N PRO A 500 -56.31 -32.06 -10.75
CA PRO A 500 -56.50 -33.32 -10.03
C PRO A 500 -57.94 -33.80 -10.17
N GLN A 501 -58.14 -34.96 -10.81
CA GLN A 501 -59.46 -35.55 -11.02
C GLN A 501 -59.41 -37.08 -10.88
N SER A 502 -60.56 -37.69 -10.57
CA SER A 502 -60.69 -39.14 -10.49
C SER A 502 -60.76 -39.75 -11.89
N LEU A 503 -59.76 -40.58 -12.23
CA LEU A 503 -59.72 -41.30 -13.49
C LEU A 503 -60.89 -42.29 -13.60
N ILE A 504 -61.19 -43.02 -12.52
CA ILE A 504 -62.32 -43.95 -12.42
C ILE A 504 -63.64 -43.26 -12.78
N ALA A 505 -63.88 -42.06 -12.23
CA ALA A 505 -65.12 -41.34 -12.50
C ALA A 505 -65.29 -41.02 -13.99
N ILE A 506 -64.20 -40.64 -14.67
CA ILE A 506 -64.21 -40.34 -16.11
C ILE A 506 -64.40 -41.62 -16.93
N THR A 507 -63.63 -42.68 -16.65
CA THR A 507 -63.72 -43.94 -17.39
C THR A 507 -65.08 -44.60 -17.20
N GLU A 508 -65.68 -44.52 -16.01
CA GLU A 508 -66.99 -45.11 -15.73
C GLU A 508 -68.13 -44.34 -16.40
N ILE A 509 -68.09 -43.00 -16.42
CA ILE A 509 -69.08 -42.20 -17.16
C ILE A 509 -69.08 -42.59 -18.64
N ILE A 510 -67.90 -42.75 -19.25
CA ILE A 510 -67.77 -43.05 -20.68
C ILE A 510 -68.14 -44.52 -20.96
N THR A 511 -67.71 -45.44 -20.10
CA THR A 511 -68.07 -46.86 -20.21
C THR A 511 -69.59 -47.04 -20.12
N ASN A 512 -70.26 -46.34 -19.19
CA ASN A 512 -71.72 -46.35 -19.09
C ASN A 512 -72.41 -45.72 -20.30
N LYS A 513 -71.87 -44.62 -20.85
CA LYS A 513 -72.36 -44.04 -22.12
C LYS A 513 -72.39 -45.08 -23.25
N TYR A 514 -71.33 -45.89 -23.39
CA TYR A 514 -71.28 -46.93 -24.41
C TYR A 514 -72.11 -48.18 -24.06
N ARG A 515 -72.23 -48.52 -22.78
CA ARG A 515 -73.14 -49.57 -22.30
C ARG A 515 -74.60 -49.26 -22.65
N LEU A 516 -75.04 -48.02 -22.46
CA LEU A 516 -76.39 -47.56 -22.81
C LEU A 516 -76.63 -47.46 -24.32
N LYS A 517 -75.58 -47.18 -25.11
CA LYS A 517 -75.67 -47.15 -26.58
C LYS A 517 -75.61 -48.53 -27.23
N ASN A 518 -75.19 -49.56 -26.50
CA ASN A 518 -75.05 -50.89 -27.06
C ASN A 518 -76.41 -51.56 -27.24
N ASN A 519 -76.90 -51.61 -28.48
CA ASN A 519 -78.15 -52.29 -28.84
C ASN A 519 -77.94 -53.78 -29.18
N ASN A 520 -76.72 -54.29 -29.10
CA ASN A 520 -76.39 -55.68 -29.42
C ASN A 520 -76.35 -56.55 -28.14
N PRO A 521 -77.32 -57.47 -27.96
CA PRO A 521 -77.37 -58.32 -26.77
C PRO A 521 -76.22 -59.35 -26.69
N GLU A 522 -75.52 -59.61 -27.80
CA GLU A 522 -74.40 -60.56 -27.86
C GLU A 522 -73.05 -59.93 -27.46
N LEU A 523 -73.02 -58.62 -27.18
CA LEU A 523 -71.86 -57.88 -26.74
C LEU A 523 -72.05 -57.39 -25.29
N ARG A 524 -71.17 -57.81 -24.37
CA ARG A 524 -71.22 -57.39 -22.97
C ARG A 524 -70.10 -56.41 -22.64
N ILE A 525 -70.42 -55.27 -22.03
CA ILE A 525 -69.45 -54.26 -21.60
C ILE A 525 -69.31 -54.26 -20.07
N ILE A 526 -68.16 -54.70 -19.58
CA ILE A 526 -67.86 -54.88 -18.14
C ILE A 526 -66.81 -53.85 -17.70
N SER A 527 -66.98 -53.28 -16.52
CA SER A 527 -65.97 -52.43 -15.86
C SER A 527 -65.40 -53.13 -14.62
N LYS A 528 -64.09 -53.04 -14.41
CA LYS A 528 -63.36 -53.57 -13.25
C LYS A 528 -62.39 -52.50 -12.72
N TYR A 529 -62.71 -51.88 -11.60
CA TYR A 529 -61.84 -50.86 -11.01
C TYR A 529 -61.30 -51.32 -9.67
N GLU A 530 -60.04 -51.00 -9.41
CA GLU A 530 -59.44 -51.13 -8.09
C GLU A 530 -59.99 -50.03 -7.16
N ASP A 531 -60.24 -50.38 -5.90
CA ASP A 531 -60.75 -49.45 -4.90
C ASP A 531 -59.66 -48.48 -4.41
N ASN A 532 -60.05 -47.28 -3.96
CA ASN A 532 -59.16 -46.27 -3.34
C ASN A 532 -57.99 -45.76 -4.22
N LEU A 533 -58.21 -45.57 -5.53
CA LEU A 533 -57.22 -44.94 -6.41
C LEU A 533 -57.10 -43.41 -6.18
N PRO A 534 -55.87 -42.84 -6.19
CA PRO A 534 -55.66 -41.40 -6.05
C PRO A 534 -56.17 -40.60 -7.25
N ASN A 535 -56.46 -39.32 -7.03
CA ASN A 535 -56.68 -38.38 -8.13
C ASN A 535 -55.37 -38.14 -8.89
N VAL A 536 -55.46 -38.01 -10.21
CA VAL A 536 -54.31 -37.70 -11.07
C VAL A 536 -54.53 -36.36 -11.78
N ASN A 537 -53.44 -35.62 -12.01
CA ASN A 537 -53.49 -34.41 -12.81
C ASN A 537 -53.77 -34.79 -14.27
N LEU A 538 -55.00 -34.51 -14.72
CA LEU A 538 -55.41 -34.81 -16.08
C LEU A 538 -56.26 -33.71 -16.69
N ASN A 539 -56.33 -33.72 -18.01
CA ASN A 539 -57.30 -32.95 -18.77
C ASN A 539 -58.51 -33.85 -19.09
N ARG A 540 -59.66 -33.53 -18.48
CA ARG A 540 -60.89 -34.31 -18.63
C ARG A 540 -61.30 -34.53 -20.10
N SER A 541 -61.20 -33.50 -20.93
CA SER A 541 -61.59 -33.59 -22.35
C SER A 541 -60.65 -34.49 -23.15
N ALA A 542 -59.34 -34.44 -22.86
CA ALA A 542 -58.31 -35.27 -23.48
C ALA A 542 -58.54 -36.75 -23.19
N ILE A 543 -58.67 -37.10 -21.90
CA ILE A 543 -58.90 -38.48 -21.45
C ILE A 543 -60.26 -38.98 -21.94
N THR A 544 -61.27 -38.10 -21.99
CA THR A 544 -62.56 -38.45 -22.60
C THR A 544 -62.40 -38.82 -24.07
N SER A 545 -61.58 -38.07 -24.81
CA SER A 545 -61.29 -38.37 -26.21
C SER A 545 -60.47 -39.64 -26.39
N VAL A 546 -59.52 -39.94 -25.50
CA VAL A 546 -58.77 -41.21 -25.51
C VAL A 546 -59.74 -42.37 -25.33
N MET A 547 -60.56 -42.33 -24.29
CA MET A 547 -61.54 -43.37 -23.98
C MET A 547 -62.60 -43.53 -25.07
N ASP A 548 -63.11 -42.44 -25.64
CA ASP A 548 -64.05 -42.49 -26.77
C ASP A 548 -63.42 -43.20 -27.99
N ASN A 549 -62.15 -42.92 -28.31
CA ASN A 549 -61.45 -43.58 -29.43
C ASN A 549 -61.25 -45.09 -29.16
N LEU A 550 -60.81 -45.46 -27.96
CA LEU A 550 -60.56 -46.86 -27.61
C LEU A 550 -61.87 -47.68 -27.56
N LEU A 551 -62.90 -47.17 -26.87
CA LEU A 551 -64.19 -47.87 -26.74
C LEU A 551 -64.99 -47.92 -28.04
N SER A 552 -64.98 -46.85 -28.84
CA SER A 552 -65.63 -46.86 -30.15
C SER A 552 -64.97 -47.89 -31.07
N ASN A 553 -63.64 -48.05 -31.01
CA ASN A 553 -62.95 -49.10 -31.77
C ASN A 553 -63.30 -50.49 -31.23
N ALA A 554 -63.25 -50.70 -29.92
CA ALA A 554 -63.57 -51.99 -29.31
C ALA A 554 -64.98 -52.49 -29.69
N ILE A 555 -65.99 -51.62 -29.67
CA ILE A 555 -67.37 -51.97 -30.08
C ILE A 555 -67.44 -52.27 -31.57
N LYS A 556 -66.80 -51.43 -32.40
CA LYS A 556 -66.83 -51.56 -33.85
C LYS A 556 -66.24 -52.89 -34.32
N TYR A 557 -65.22 -53.40 -33.64
CA TYR A 557 -64.48 -54.61 -34.01
C TYR A 557 -64.82 -55.84 -33.17
N THR A 558 -65.86 -55.78 -32.32
CA THR A 558 -66.34 -56.90 -31.50
C THR A 558 -67.83 -57.15 -31.73
N PRO A 559 -68.21 -57.95 -32.74
CA PRO A 559 -69.61 -58.22 -33.04
C PRO A 559 -70.29 -59.10 -31.97
N LYS A 560 -69.55 -60.02 -31.34
CA LYS A 560 -70.00 -60.86 -30.22
C LYS A 560 -68.87 -61.02 -29.21
N GLY A 561 -69.18 -61.06 -27.92
CA GLY A 561 -68.19 -61.30 -26.87
C GLY A 561 -68.21 -60.25 -25.75
N THR A 562 -67.05 -59.94 -25.18
CA THR A 562 -66.94 -59.06 -24.01
C THR A 562 -65.90 -57.96 -24.22
N ILE A 563 -66.26 -56.73 -23.86
CA ILE A 563 -65.33 -55.61 -23.73
C ILE A 563 -65.16 -55.33 -22.24
N THR A 564 -63.92 -55.39 -21.75
CA THR A 564 -63.57 -55.12 -20.35
C THR A 564 -62.76 -53.83 -20.26
N VAL A 565 -63.25 -52.89 -19.46
CA VAL A 565 -62.49 -51.69 -19.07
C VAL A 565 -61.99 -51.89 -17.66
N SER A 566 -60.68 -51.73 -17.44
CA SER A 566 -60.11 -51.78 -16.11
C SER A 566 -59.19 -50.62 -15.80
N VAL A 567 -59.18 -50.23 -14.52
CA VAL A 567 -58.25 -49.23 -13.98
C VAL A 567 -57.66 -49.79 -12.69
N HIS A 568 -56.33 -49.86 -12.63
CA HIS A 568 -55.58 -50.32 -11.47
C HIS A 568 -54.32 -49.48 -11.28
N ARG A 569 -53.70 -49.57 -10.10
CA ARG A 569 -52.45 -48.87 -9.78
C ARG A 569 -51.25 -49.78 -9.95
N GLU A 570 -50.20 -49.27 -10.59
CA GLU A 570 -48.86 -49.87 -10.57
C GLU A 570 -47.85 -48.84 -10.10
N VAL A 571 -47.23 -49.08 -8.93
CA VAL A 571 -46.20 -48.23 -8.27
C VAL A 571 -46.55 -46.73 -8.30
N ASP A 572 -46.09 -46.00 -9.32
CA ASP A 572 -46.21 -44.54 -9.50
C ASP A 572 -47.13 -44.13 -10.66
N GLN A 573 -47.92 -45.06 -11.22
CA GLN A 573 -48.82 -44.79 -12.34
C GLN A 573 -50.19 -45.46 -12.15
N LEU A 574 -51.23 -44.84 -12.71
CA LEU A 574 -52.53 -45.48 -12.93
C LEU A 574 -52.55 -46.07 -14.33
N ILE A 575 -52.90 -47.34 -14.43
CA ILE A 575 -53.00 -48.05 -15.69
C ILE A 575 -54.47 -48.26 -16.02
N THR A 576 -54.86 -47.87 -17.23
CA THR A 576 -56.19 -48.12 -17.78
C THR A 576 -56.06 -49.02 -19.00
N SER A 577 -56.82 -50.11 -19.02
CA SER A 577 -56.87 -51.01 -20.17
C SER A 577 -58.30 -51.17 -20.70
N VAL A 578 -58.42 -51.16 -22.04
CA VAL A 578 -59.63 -51.52 -22.77
C VAL A 578 -59.33 -52.81 -23.53
N GLN A 579 -59.89 -53.91 -23.07
CA GLN A 579 -59.72 -55.23 -23.66
C GLN A 579 -60.99 -55.66 -24.39
N ASP A 580 -60.85 -56.12 -25.62
CA ASP A 580 -61.92 -56.71 -26.41
C ASP A 580 -61.62 -58.18 -26.77
N THR A 581 -62.66 -58.96 -27.05
CA THR A 581 -62.55 -60.34 -27.55
C THR A 581 -62.93 -60.44 -29.03
N GLY A 582 -62.71 -59.37 -29.79
CA GLY A 582 -63.10 -59.24 -31.19
C GLY A 582 -62.11 -59.89 -32.15
N TYR A 583 -62.03 -59.34 -33.37
CA TYR A 583 -61.21 -59.92 -34.45
C TYR A 583 -59.70 -59.95 -34.17
N GLY A 584 -59.20 -59.16 -33.22
CA GLY A 584 -57.77 -58.95 -33.03
C GLY A 584 -57.09 -58.21 -34.21
N ILE A 585 -55.79 -57.97 -34.09
CA ILE A 585 -54.99 -57.17 -35.02
C ILE A 585 -53.76 -57.99 -35.45
N LYS A 586 -53.46 -58.01 -36.75
CA LYS A 586 -52.25 -58.65 -37.30
C LYS A 586 -50.98 -58.04 -36.73
N GLU A 587 -50.00 -58.89 -36.43
CA GLU A 587 -48.72 -58.49 -35.83
C GLU A 587 -47.99 -57.41 -36.65
N GLU A 588 -48.04 -57.51 -37.98
CA GLU A 588 -47.46 -56.54 -38.92
C GLU A 588 -48.05 -55.13 -38.78
N ALA A 589 -49.32 -55.02 -38.38
CA ALA A 589 -50.00 -53.74 -38.25
C ALA A 589 -49.71 -53.03 -36.91
N ILE A 590 -49.34 -53.78 -35.87
CA ILE A 590 -49.17 -53.27 -34.49
C ILE A 590 -48.19 -52.10 -34.38
N PRO A 591 -46.98 -52.14 -34.99
CA PRO A 591 -46.02 -51.02 -34.94
C PRO A 591 -46.56 -49.72 -35.55
N HIS A 592 -47.52 -49.83 -36.48
CA HIS A 592 -48.04 -48.72 -37.27
C HIS A 592 -49.36 -48.16 -36.75
N LEU A 593 -50.04 -48.82 -35.81
CA LEU A 593 -51.37 -48.40 -35.30
C LEU A 593 -51.42 -46.98 -34.74
N PHE A 594 -50.31 -46.51 -34.17
CA PHE A 594 -50.19 -45.17 -33.63
C PHE A 594 -49.54 -44.18 -34.59
N ASN A 595 -49.35 -44.52 -35.86
CA ASN A 595 -48.91 -43.57 -36.90
C ASN A 595 -50.12 -42.77 -37.42
N PRO A 596 -49.94 -41.48 -37.75
CA PRO A 596 -51.04 -40.68 -38.27
C PRO A 596 -51.48 -41.23 -39.63
N TYR A 597 -52.79 -41.25 -39.87
CA TYR A 597 -53.44 -41.71 -41.10
C TYR A 597 -53.34 -43.22 -41.39
N TYR A 598 -52.82 -44.02 -40.45
CA TYR A 598 -52.71 -45.46 -40.63
C TYR A 598 -54.04 -46.18 -40.38
N GLN A 599 -54.40 -47.12 -41.26
CA GLN A 599 -55.57 -47.98 -41.14
C GLN A 599 -55.17 -49.42 -41.47
N ALA A 600 -55.42 -50.36 -40.55
CA ALA A 600 -55.22 -51.77 -40.81
C ALA A 600 -56.34 -52.30 -41.73
N GLU A 601 -56.00 -53.21 -42.66
CA GLU A 601 -56.98 -53.87 -43.53
C GLU A 601 -57.96 -54.72 -42.68
N SER A 602 -59.27 -54.48 -42.82
CA SER A 602 -60.32 -55.13 -42.05
C SER A 602 -60.92 -56.34 -42.76
N HIS A 603 -61.32 -57.37 -42.00
CA HIS A 603 -61.90 -58.63 -42.49
C HIS A 603 -63.27 -58.47 -43.18
N ASP A 604 -63.99 -57.35 -42.95
CA ASP A 604 -65.23 -57.00 -43.64
C ASP A 604 -65.11 -55.67 -44.40
N LYS A 605 -65.48 -55.67 -45.68
CA LYS A 605 -65.45 -54.47 -46.55
C LYS A 605 -66.48 -53.40 -46.15
N GLU A 606 -67.47 -53.74 -45.34
CA GLU A 606 -68.49 -52.79 -44.84
C GLU A 606 -68.02 -52.00 -43.60
N ILE A 607 -66.92 -52.38 -42.93
CA ILE A 607 -66.46 -51.80 -41.66
C ILE A 607 -65.38 -50.70 -41.90
N VAL A 608 -65.43 -49.98 -43.03
CA VAL A 608 -64.45 -48.90 -43.35
C VAL A 608 -64.98 -47.55 -42.85
N GLY A 609 -64.39 -46.96 -41.81
CA GLY A 609 -65.00 -45.78 -41.18
C GLY A 609 -64.13 -44.95 -40.23
N GLY A 610 -62.83 -44.81 -40.46
CA GLY A 610 -61.98 -43.87 -39.72
C GLY A 610 -60.90 -43.26 -40.61
N ILE A 611 -60.26 -42.16 -40.22
CA ILE A 611 -59.11 -41.57 -40.97
C ILE A 611 -57.78 -42.18 -40.53
N GLY A 612 -57.71 -42.86 -39.39
CA GLY A 612 -56.45 -43.28 -38.77
C GLY A 612 -55.80 -42.21 -37.88
N ILE A 613 -56.58 -41.20 -37.46
CA ILE A 613 -56.11 -40.09 -36.59
C ILE A 613 -56.39 -40.37 -35.11
N GLY A 614 -57.42 -41.17 -34.80
CA GLY A 614 -57.92 -41.36 -33.42
C GLY A 614 -56.87 -41.93 -32.46
N LEU A 615 -56.22 -43.05 -32.83
CA LEU A 615 -55.18 -43.68 -32.00
C LEU A 615 -53.92 -42.81 -31.89
N TYR A 616 -53.52 -42.15 -32.98
CA TYR A 616 -52.42 -41.18 -32.96
C TYR A 616 -52.69 -40.03 -31.97
N THR A 617 -53.91 -39.46 -32.02
CA THR A 617 -54.33 -38.38 -31.12
C THR A 617 -54.39 -38.86 -29.67
N ALA A 618 -54.87 -40.08 -29.44
CA ALA A 618 -54.86 -40.70 -28.12
C ALA A 618 -53.44 -40.83 -27.57
N LYS A 619 -52.48 -41.31 -28.38
CA LYS A 619 -51.06 -41.38 -27.99
C LYS A 619 -50.47 -40.01 -27.66
N ARG A 620 -50.80 -38.96 -28.44
CA ARG A 620 -50.35 -37.60 -28.14
C ARG A 620 -50.89 -37.09 -26.81
N TYR A 621 -52.19 -37.26 -26.55
CA TYR A 621 -52.78 -36.84 -25.28
C TYR A 621 -52.14 -37.56 -24.10
N ILE A 622 -51.97 -38.89 -24.17
CA ILE A 622 -51.32 -39.65 -23.10
C ILE A 622 -49.86 -39.21 -22.88
N ASN A 623 -49.09 -39.02 -23.95
CA ASN A 623 -47.71 -38.53 -23.86
C ASN A 623 -47.63 -37.13 -23.23
N GLN A 624 -48.58 -36.24 -23.52
CA GLN A 624 -48.65 -34.91 -22.89
C GLN A 624 -48.95 -34.98 -21.39
N HIS A 625 -49.62 -36.05 -20.92
CA HIS A 625 -49.83 -36.31 -19.50
C HIS A 625 -48.61 -36.99 -18.83
N GLY A 626 -47.50 -37.18 -19.57
CA GLY A 626 -46.31 -37.91 -19.10
C GLY A 626 -46.49 -39.43 -19.08
N GLY A 627 -47.55 -39.94 -19.70
CA GLY A 627 -47.92 -41.35 -19.73
C GLY A 627 -47.44 -42.09 -20.98
N THR A 628 -47.76 -43.38 -21.07
CA THR A 628 -47.51 -44.19 -22.28
C THR A 628 -48.77 -44.94 -22.73
N ILE A 629 -48.93 -45.21 -24.02
CA ILE A 629 -50.00 -46.07 -24.55
C ILE A 629 -49.41 -47.18 -25.40
N SER A 630 -49.92 -48.39 -25.25
CA SER A 630 -49.48 -49.60 -25.92
C SER A 630 -50.67 -50.49 -26.29
N VAL A 631 -50.43 -51.49 -27.13
CA VAL A 631 -51.43 -52.46 -27.55
C VAL A 631 -50.81 -53.84 -27.62
N THR A 632 -51.53 -54.83 -27.10
CA THR A 632 -51.24 -56.25 -27.27
C THR A 632 -52.43 -56.91 -27.92
N SER A 633 -52.24 -57.63 -29.02
CA SER A 633 -53.33 -58.26 -29.76
C SER A 633 -52.85 -59.54 -30.42
N VAL A 634 -53.75 -60.51 -30.53
CA VAL A 634 -53.56 -61.76 -31.27
C VAL A 634 -54.75 -61.89 -32.22
N GLU A 635 -54.48 -62.13 -33.50
CA GLU A 635 -55.53 -62.29 -34.51
C GLU A 635 -56.51 -63.41 -34.11
N GLY A 636 -57.81 -63.10 -34.19
CA GLY A 636 -58.91 -63.98 -33.77
C GLY A 636 -59.20 -64.05 -32.27
N HIS A 637 -58.38 -63.43 -31.41
CA HIS A 637 -58.51 -63.53 -29.94
C HIS A 637 -58.73 -62.17 -29.24
N GLY A 638 -58.87 -61.09 -30.01
CA GLY A 638 -59.13 -59.74 -29.53
C GLY A 638 -57.89 -58.89 -29.27
N SER A 639 -58.09 -57.70 -28.70
CA SER A 639 -57.03 -56.70 -28.48
C SER A 639 -57.11 -56.10 -27.08
N THR A 640 -55.97 -55.74 -26.51
CA THR A 640 -55.87 -54.97 -25.27
C THR A 640 -55.11 -53.70 -25.52
N PHE A 641 -55.78 -52.55 -25.42
CA PHE A 641 -55.14 -51.25 -25.44
C PHE A 641 -54.92 -50.77 -24.01
N THR A 642 -53.68 -50.47 -23.65
CA THR A 642 -53.29 -50.09 -22.29
C THR A 642 -52.62 -48.73 -22.31
N PHE A 643 -53.10 -47.78 -21.50
CA PHE A 643 -52.41 -46.52 -21.26
C PHE A 643 -52.12 -46.30 -19.77
N SER A 644 -51.00 -45.65 -19.49
CA SER A 644 -50.57 -45.27 -18.14
C SER A 644 -50.62 -43.76 -17.95
N LEU A 645 -50.94 -43.31 -16.75
CA LEU A 645 -50.87 -41.91 -16.32
C LEU A 645 -50.07 -41.82 -15.02
N PRO A 646 -49.01 -40.99 -14.95
CA PRO A 646 -48.21 -40.84 -13.74
C PRO A 646 -49.00 -40.19 -12.60
N ILE A 647 -48.78 -40.69 -11.39
CA ILE A 647 -49.26 -40.11 -10.13
C ILE A 647 -48.20 -39.07 -9.72
N TRP A 648 -48.44 -37.81 -10.05
CA TRP A 648 -47.58 -36.71 -9.59
C TRP A 648 -47.88 -36.45 -8.11
N HIS A 649 -46.86 -36.48 -7.27
CA HIS A 649 -46.95 -36.18 -5.84
C HIS A 649 -47.19 -34.69 -5.56
#